data_AF-A0A1G5AU53-F1
#
_entry.id   AF-A0A1G5AU53-F1
#
_cell.length_a   1.000
_cell.length_b   1.000
_cell.length_c   1.000
_cell.angle_alpha   90.00
_cell.angle_beta   90.00
_cell.angle_gamma   90.00
#
_symmetry.space_group_name_H-M   'P 1'
#
loop_
_entity.id
_entity.type
_entity.pdbx_description
1 polymer ?
#
loop_
_entity_poly.entity_id
_entity_poly.type
_entity_poly.pdbx_seq_one_letter_code
_entity_poly.pdbx_strand_id
1 'polypeptide(L)'
;MRTDMQPDRILHTDDLTIGYDSDLISGIELNVAPGRIVTLIGPNGSGKSTLLRTLTGQLEARGGCVYLDGRDMSGMNVLDRARDMSVVMTSSVRPRMMTCREVVAMGRYPYTGRFGKLRKADEKIVDHALELTGSAEVSDRFFDRISDGQRQRVMLARAICQQPRVLILDEPTSYLDIRYRLDILNTIRTIADRDSVAVVMSLHELEPAMRISDTVVAIGDGHILRTGTPQEVFEESFIRRLYGIEGRDISLLGPGPWMEGERTVPVGQDASDIHGTGARAIMIQGTMSGAGKSMIAAGLCRIFAQDGYSVAPFKSQNMALNSYVTSEGLEMGRAQVMQARCCKREPLVCMNPILLKPTDDSGSQVIVNGIPVGNMRAAEYFRYKQQLVPEIQAAYDKLAGMADIIVIEGAGSPVELNLKKNDIVNMGLARMTDAAVLLVGDIDRGGVFAQLIGTLDLLEPDERARIKGLIVNKFRGDIGLFKDGIEILEKKGHKPVMGVVPYLDIRLEDEDSLSDRFSARTKRDFDICVIRFPRISNFTDMDVFEQVPDLSVRYVDDPDDVGDPDILILPGTKNTGGDLEWMKQQGLDAAVISYARAGGVVIGICGGYQMLGMRISDPDGVESGATVCGIGLLPVATVMNREKTRTEYIGYIPAWKGVLEDMNGMQVTGYEIHNGVTALVGRELFDTEYGDCVPVPDADPSECVYAPDGTGCNRGNIYGTYIHGIFDEEGVAPRLISLIAAHRGKNIDVSMMRGHFDESEDMYDKLAEHLRACLDIDAIYGMMGIVRP
;
A
#
# COMPACT_ATOMS: atom_id res chain seq x y z
N MET A 1 20.73 -48.80 39.98
CA MET A 1 20.26 -47.40 40.10
C MET A 1 20.29 -46.81 38.71
N ARG A 2 19.12 -46.68 38.07
CA ARG A 2 19.00 -45.98 36.79
C ARG A 2 19.22 -44.50 37.08
N THR A 3 20.25 -43.93 36.47
CA THR A 3 20.49 -42.48 36.40
C THR A 3 19.34 -41.84 35.63
N ASP A 4 18.66 -40.88 36.25
CA ASP A 4 17.65 -40.04 35.60
C ASP A 4 18.28 -39.34 34.40
N MET A 5 17.90 -39.75 33.19
CA MET A 5 18.25 -39.05 31.95
C MET A 5 17.60 -37.66 32.01
N GLN A 6 18.42 -36.61 32.08
CA GLN A 6 17.95 -35.25 31.83
C GLN A 6 17.28 -35.23 30.44
N PRO A 7 16.13 -34.54 30.28
CA PRO A 7 15.48 -34.44 28.97
C PRO A 7 16.45 -33.86 27.94
N ASP A 8 16.37 -34.37 26.71
CA ASP A 8 17.21 -34.02 25.57
C ASP A 8 17.00 -32.55 25.19
N ARG A 9 17.70 -31.63 25.85
CA ARG A 9 17.53 -30.16 25.75
C ARG A 9 18.75 -29.54 25.09
N ILE A 10 18.51 -28.77 24.02
CA ILE A 10 19.57 -28.09 23.27
C ILE A 10 19.68 -26.60 23.60
N LEU A 11 18.58 -25.93 23.92
CA LEU A 11 18.59 -24.57 24.42
C LEU A 11 17.74 -24.53 25.70
N HIS A 12 18.28 -23.98 26.79
CA HIS A 12 17.51 -23.75 28.00
C HIS A 12 17.96 -22.52 28.77
N THR A 13 17.11 -22.05 29.67
CA THR A 13 17.39 -20.92 30.58
C THR A 13 17.16 -21.32 32.01
N ASP A 14 18.00 -20.83 32.91
CA ASP A 14 17.84 -21.00 34.36
C ASP A 14 17.67 -19.62 35.01
N ASP A 15 16.51 -19.37 35.64
CA ASP A 15 16.14 -18.13 36.33
C ASP A 15 16.44 -16.83 35.54
N LEU A 16 16.23 -16.86 34.22
CA LEU A 16 16.66 -15.77 33.35
C LEU A 16 15.85 -14.50 33.60
N THR A 17 16.56 -13.37 33.72
CA THR A 17 15.99 -12.03 33.82
C THR A 17 16.47 -11.17 32.65
N ILE A 18 15.51 -10.54 31.97
CA ILE A 18 15.75 -9.72 30.76
C ILE A 18 15.23 -8.30 30.97
N GLY A 19 15.79 -7.32 30.27
CA GLY A 19 15.37 -5.94 30.33
C GLY A 19 16.38 -4.99 29.67
N TYR A 20 16.04 -3.70 29.64
CA TYR A 20 16.95 -2.64 29.17
C TYR A 20 17.48 -1.89 30.41
N ASP A 21 16.85 -0.75 30.76
CA ASP A 21 17.20 0.03 31.95
C ASP A 21 16.62 -0.56 33.25
N SER A 22 15.47 -1.21 33.14
CA SER A 22 14.81 -1.94 34.23
C SER A 22 14.56 -3.40 33.85
N ASP A 23 14.34 -4.24 34.86
CA ASP A 23 13.91 -5.63 34.66
C ASP A 23 12.53 -5.62 34.00
N LEU A 24 12.40 -6.34 32.89
CA LEU A 24 11.16 -6.46 32.11
C LEU A 24 10.45 -7.78 32.39
N ILE A 25 11.21 -8.88 32.43
CA ILE A 25 10.73 -10.22 32.74
C ILE A 25 11.79 -10.94 33.56
N SER A 26 11.40 -11.58 34.66
CA SER A 26 12.28 -12.32 35.57
C SER A 26 11.80 -13.76 35.76
N GLY A 27 12.70 -14.66 36.19
CA GLY A 27 12.36 -16.05 36.47
C GLY A 27 11.99 -16.87 35.23
N ILE A 28 12.62 -16.57 34.10
CA ILE A 28 12.32 -17.24 32.83
C ILE A 28 12.99 -18.62 32.80
N GLU A 29 12.14 -19.65 32.78
CA GLU A 29 12.49 -21.06 32.60
C GLU A 29 12.00 -21.52 31.23
N LEU A 30 12.92 -21.68 30.28
CA LEU A 30 12.66 -22.11 28.92
C LEU A 30 13.45 -23.38 28.64
N ASN A 31 12.84 -24.38 28.00
CA ASN A 31 13.52 -25.60 27.57
C ASN A 31 13.11 -25.94 26.15
N VAL A 32 14.09 -26.14 25.27
CA VAL A 32 13.88 -26.43 23.85
C VAL A 32 14.66 -27.71 23.52
N ALA A 33 13.95 -28.71 23.03
CA ALA A 33 14.53 -29.98 22.58
C ALA A 33 14.85 -29.94 21.06
N PRO A 34 15.81 -30.75 20.58
CA PRO A 34 16.03 -30.95 19.15
C PRO A 34 14.74 -31.31 18.40
N GLY A 35 14.56 -30.71 17.22
CA GLY A 35 13.40 -30.92 16.35
C GLY A 35 12.06 -30.42 16.91
N ARG A 36 12.06 -29.64 18.01
CA ARG A 36 10.84 -29.05 18.58
C ARG A 36 10.74 -27.56 18.29
N ILE A 37 9.51 -27.11 18.07
CA ILE A 37 9.16 -25.72 17.79
C ILE A 37 8.52 -25.12 19.04
N VAL A 38 9.18 -24.12 19.62
CA VAL A 38 8.69 -23.31 20.74
C VAL A 38 8.27 -21.95 20.24
N THR A 39 7.00 -21.58 20.44
CA THR A 39 6.46 -20.30 19.98
C THR A 39 6.13 -19.38 21.14
N LEU A 40 6.66 -18.17 21.11
CA LEU A 40 6.35 -17.09 22.03
C LEU A 40 5.11 -16.34 21.54
N ILE A 41 4.10 -16.22 22.41
CA ILE A 41 2.89 -15.43 22.18
C ILE A 41 2.71 -14.38 23.28
N GLY A 42 1.94 -13.34 23.00
CA GLY A 42 1.63 -12.28 23.96
C GLY A 42 1.40 -10.93 23.28
N PRO A 43 0.84 -9.93 23.99
CA PRO A 43 0.56 -8.61 23.43
C PRO A 43 1.83 -7.87 22.97
N ASN A 44 1.66 -6.83 22.15
CA ASN A 44 2.79 -5.99 21.74
C ASN A 44 3.40 -5.30 22.97
N GLY A 45 4.73 -5.28 23.04
CA GLY A 45 5.45 -4.78 24.21
C GLY A 45 5.58 -5.78 25.37
N SER A 46 5.06 -7.01 25.25
CA SER A 46 5.18 -8.02 26.33
C SER A 46 6.61 -8.52 26.58
N GLY A 47 7.57 -8.21 25.69
CA GLY A 47 8.98 -8.60 25.84
C GLY A 47 9.43 -9.81 25.03
N LYS A 48 8.62 -10.31 24.08
CA LYS A 48 8.98 -11.42 23.15
C LYS A 48 10.32 -11.18 22.43
N SER A 49 10.45 -10.07 21.69
CA SER A 49 11.68 -9.75 20.96
C SER A 49 12.86 -9.50 21.90
N THR A 50 12.62 -8.94 23.11
CA THR A 50 13.64 -8.80 24.14
C THR A 50 14.15 -10.16 24.59
N LEU A 51 13.27 -11.13 24.82
CA LEU A 51 13.64 -12.50 25.18
C LEU A 51 14.46 -13.15 24.07
N LEU A 52 14.03 -13.05 22.80
CA LEU A 52 14.78 -13.59 21.67
C LEU A 52 16.17 -12.95 21.53
N ARG A 53 16.30 -11.64 21.75
CA ARG A 53 17.60 -10.94 21.75
C ARG A 53 18.51 -11.41 22.89
N THR A 54 17.95 -11.70 24.07
CA THR A 54 18.75 -12.24 25.18
C THR A 54 19.14 -13.70 24.94
N LEU A 55 18.23 -14.54 24.45
CA LEU A 55 18.53 -15.94 24.07
C LEU A 55 19.63 -16.03 23.02
N THR A 56 19.72 -15.05 22.12
CA THR A 56 20.75 -15.01 21.08
C THR A 56 22.06 -14.35 21.52
N GLY A 57 22.07 -13.73 22.70
CA GLY A 57 23.18 -12.94 23.23
C GLY A 57 23.40 -11.62 22.47
N GLN A 58 22.38 -11.09 21.81
CA GLN A 58 22.35 -9.71 21.27
C GLN A 58 22.05 -8.68 22.36
N LEU A 59 21.40 -9.11 23.44
CA LEU A 59 21.15 -8.34 24.65
C LEU A 59 21.69 -9.14 25.84
N GLU A 60 22.45 -8.51 26.73
CA GLU A 60 22.96 -9.20 27.93
C GLU A 60 21.82 -9.56 28.89
N ALA A 61 21.92 -10.73 29.51
CA ALA A 61 21.02 -11.11 30.59
C ALA A 61 21.28 -10.23 31.82
N ARG A 62 20.22 -9.76 32.48
CA ARG A 62 20.32 -8.99 33.72
C ARG A 62 20.44 -9.89 34.95
N GLY A 63 20.02 -11.15 34.83
CA GLY A 63 20.14 -12.20 35.83
C GLY A 63 19.87 -13.57 35.21
N GLY A 64 20.25 -14.65 35.89
CA GLY A 64 20.16 -16.02 35.37
C GLY A 64 21.13 -16.31 34.21
N CYS A 65 20.96 -17.48 33.57
CA CYS A 65 21.86 -17.96 32.51
C CYS A 65 21.08 -18.53 31.32
N VAL A 66 21.68 -18.46 30.13
CA VAL A 66 21.20 -19.13 28.91
C VAL A 66 22.22 -20.20 28.54
N TYR A 67 21.77 -21.43 28.33
CA TYR A 67 22.61 -22.57 28.00
C TYR A 67 22.31 -23.08 26.60
N LEU A 68 23.37 -23.26 25.80
CA LEU A 68 23.33 -23.87 24.47
C LEU A 68 24.15 -25.16 24.49
N ASP A 69 23.50 -26.30 24.25
CA ASP A 69 24.08 -27.64 24.30
C ASP A 69 24.78 -27.92 25.66
N GLY A 70 24.12 -27.51 26.74
CA GLY A 70 24.61 -27.66 28.12
C GLY A 70 25.73 -26.70 28.54
N ARG A 71 26.15 -25.78 27.66
CA ARG A 71 27.19 -24.77 27.95
C ARG A 71 26.56 -23.40 28.17
N ASP A 72 26.97 -22.70 29.22
CA ASP A 72 26.57 -21.30 29.44
C ASP A 72 27.07 -20.42 28.28
N MET A 73 26.13 -19.75 27.61
CA MET A 73 26.37 -18.91 26.45
C MET A 73 27.23 -17.68 26.76
N SER A 74 27.26 -17.21 28.02
CA SER A 74 28.09 -16.07 28.42
C SER A 74 29.60 -16.35 28.22
N GLY A 75 30.00 -17.62 28.38
CA GLY A 75 31.37 -18.09 28.21
C GLY A 75 31.69 -18.68 26.83
N MET A 76 30.72 -18.75 25.91
CA MET A 76 30.93 -19.33 24.58
C MET A 76 31.58 -18.32 23.64
N ASN A 77 32.53 -18.79 22.83
CA ASN A 77 33.04 -17.95 21.76
C ASN A 77 31.97 -17.73 20.67
N VAL A 78 32.04 -16.58 20.00
CA VAL A 78 31.02 -16.16 19.02
C VAL A 78 30.91 -17.14 17.84
N LEU A 79 32.00 -17.79 17.44
CA LEU A 79 32.02 -18.70 16.29
C LEU A 79 31.35 -20.04 16.59
N ASP A 80 31.54 -20.61 17.78
CA ASP A 80 30.91 -21.85 18.21
C ASP A 80 29.41 -21.62 18.41
N ARG A 81 29.04 -20.49 19.02
CA ARG A 81 27.64 -20.05 19.08
C ARG A 81 27.03 -19.91 17.68
N ALA A 82 27.75 -19.31 16.74
CA ALA A 82 27.31 -19.16 15.35
C ALA A 82 27.38 -20.45 14.53
N ARG A 83 27.90 -21.57 15.06
CA ARG A 83 27.76 -22.89 14.39
C ARG A 83 26.51 -23.62 14.88
N ASP A 84 26.20 -23.47 16.17
CA ASP A 84 25.09 -24.15 16.79
C ASP A 84 23.76 -23.38 16.65
N MET A 85 23.79 -22.04 16.52
CA MET A 85 22.59 -21.19 16.51
C MET A 85 22.57 -20.16 15.37
N SER A 86 21.45 -20.09 14.63
CA SER A 86 21.18 -19.04 13.63
C SER A 86 19.96 -18.20 14.02
N VAL A 87 19.89 -16.99 13.48
CA VAL A 87 18.91 -15.97 13.88
C VAL A 87 18.39 -15.20 12.67
N VAL A 88 17.07 -14.98 12.64
CA VAL A 88 16.41 -14.02 11.76
C VAL A 88 15.57 -13.09 12.63
N MET A 89 15.91 -11.80 12.67
CA MET A 89 15.18 -10.78 13.45
C MET A 89 14.43 -9.84 12.51
N THR A 90 13.37 -9.17 13.00
CA THR A 90 12.54 -8.21 12.25
C THR A 90 13.30 -6.95 11.77
N SER A 91 14.53 -6.73 12.21
CA SER A 91 15.34 -5.59 11.76
C SER A 91 15.73 -5.72 10.28
N SER A 92 15.49 -4.67 9.48
CA SER A 92 15.81 -4.65 8.05
C SER A 92 17.31 -4.81 7.80
N VAL A 93 17.69 -5.91 7.15
CA VAL A 93 19.05 -6.12 6.67
C VAL A 93 19.19 -5.41 5.32
N ARG A 94 20.20 -4.55 5.19
CA ARG A 94 20.48 -3.81 3.94
C ARG A 94 21.83 -4.19 3.34
N PRO A 95 21.98 -5.41 2.79
CA PRO A 95 23.18 -5.79 2.06
C PRO A 95 23.12 -5.13 0.67
N ARG A 96 23.63 -3.90 0.57
CA ARG A 96 23.70 -3.16 -0.70
C ARG A 96 24.58 -3.92 -1.70
N MET A 97 24.20 -3.94 -2.97
CA MET A 97 24.97 -4.50 -4.08
C MET A 97 25.25 -6.02 -4.00
N MET A 98 24.54 -6.76 -3.14
CA MET A 98 24.65 -8.21 -3.06
C MET A 98 23.48 -8.90 -3.75
N THR A 99 23.78 -9.97 -4.48
CA THR A 99 22.79 -10.92 -4.97
C THR A 99 22.18 -11.71 -3.82
N CYS A 100 20.98 -12.24 -4.02
CA CYS A 100 20.32 -13.11 -3.05
C CYS A 100 21.20 -14.32 -2.71
N ARG A 101 21.89 -14.89 -3.70
CA ARG A 101 22.85 -15.97 -3.51
C ARG A 101 23.97 -15.57 -2.56
N GLU A 102 24.58 -14.40 -2.75
CA GLU A 102 25.67 -13.93 -1.87
C GLU A 102 25.18 -13.68 -0.44
N VAL A 103 23.95 -13.16 -0.28
CA VAL A 103 23.31 -13.03 1.04
C VAL A 103 23.16 -14.40 1.71
N VAL A 104 22.65 -15.41 0.99
CA VAL A 104 22.56 -16.79 1.53
C VAL A 104 23.94 -17.35 1.86
N ALA A 105 24.94 -17.10 1.02
CA ALA A 105 26.30 -17.56 1.23
C ALA A 105 26.96 -16.99 2.50
N MET A 106 26.52 -15.80 2.97
CA MET A 106 26.96 -15.28 4.27
C MET A 106 26.59 -16.18 5.45
N GLY A 107 25.57 -17.03 5.31
CA GLY A 107 25.25 -18.06 6.31
C GLY A 107 26.41 -19.03 6.56
N ARG A 108 27.33 -19.20 5.60
CA ARG A 108 28.50 -20.09 5.72
C ARG A 108 29.69 -19.45 6.42
N TYR A 109 29.64 -18.17 6.76
CA TYR A 109 30.75 -17.45 7.38
C TYR A 109 31.42 -18.20 8.57
N PRO A 110 30.69 -18.85 9.50
CA PRO A 110 31.29 -19.62 10.61
C PRO A 110 32.21 -20.79 10.20
N TYR A 111 32.15 -21.21 8.92
CA TYR A 111 32.90 -22.34 8.35
C TYR A 111 34.04 -21.91 7.40
N THR A 112 34.16 -20.61 7.10
CA THR A 112 35.10 -20.08 6.09
C THR A 112 36.53 -19.83 6.58
N GLY A 113 36.80 -20.03 7.88
CA GLY A 113 38.10 -19.78 8.50
C GLY A 113 38.54 -18.31 8.42
N ARG A 114 39.82 -18.02 8.65
CA ARG A 114 40.36 -16.65 8.74
C ARG A 114 40.26 -15.83 7.45
N PHE A 115 40.17 -16.49 6.29
CA PHE A 115 40.21 -15.84 4.98
C PHE A 115 38.83 -15.66 4.33
N GLY A 116 37.74 -16.06 4.99
CA GLY A 116 36.38 -15.82 4.48
C GLY A 116 36.03 -16.58 3.19
N LYS A 117 36.81 -17.61 2.81
CA LYS A 117 36.62 -18.31 1.53
C LYS A 117 35.68 -19.51 1.65
N LEU A 118 34.66 -19.52 0.79
CA LEU A 118 33.75 -20.65 0.62
C LEU A 118 34.47 -21.81 -0.07
N ARG A 119 34.19 -23.04 0.38
CA ARG A 119 34.64 -24.27 -0.29
C ARG A 119 33.59 -24.69 -1.32
N LYS A 120 33.96 -25.54 -2.28
CA LYS A 120 32.99 -26.14 -3.22
C LYS A 120 31.84 -26.89 -2.53
N ALA A 121 32.06 -27.39 -1.31
CA ALA A 121 31.01 -28.01 -0.51
C ALA A 121 30.02 -26.98 0.05
N ASP A 122 30.47 -25.76 0.36
CA ASP A 122 29.61 -24.67 0.86
C ASP A 122 28.66 -24.16 -0.23
N GLU A 123 29.11 -24.08 -1.48
CA GLU A 123 28.26 -23.71 -2.62
C GLU A 123 27.04 -24.63 -2.75
N LYS A 124 27.22 -25.94 -2.56
CA LYS A 124 26.11 -26.91 -2.58
C LYS A 124 25.12 -26.70 -1.44
N ILE A 125 25.60 -26.23 -0.29
CA ILE A 125 24.74 -25.93 0.87
C ILE A 125 23.94 -24.65 0.59
N VAL A 126 24.55 -23.66 -0.05
CA VAL A 126 23.87 -22.44 -0.52
C VAL A 126 22.76 -22.78 -1.52
N ASP A 127 23.07 -23.61 -2.52
CA ASP A 127 22.09 -24.08 -3.51
C ASP A 127 20.91 -24.78 -2.82
N HIS A 128 21.21 -25.71 -1.92
CA HIS A 128 20.19 -26.46 -1.21
C HIS A 128 19.28 -25.57 -0.34
N ALA A 129 19.85 -24.57 0.33
CA ALA A 129 19.07 -23.63 1.14
C ALA A 129 18.16 -22.72 0.29
N LEU A 130 18.64 -22.31 -0.88
CA LEU A 130 17.84 -21.57 -1.86
C LEU A 130 16.69 -22.42 -2.40
N GLU A 131 16.93 -23.69 -2.71
CA GLU A 131 15.89 -24.63 -3.15
C GLU A 131 14.84 -24.88 -2.07
N LEU A 132 15.27 -25.18 -0.84
CA LEU A 132 14.38 -25.51 0.27
C LEU A 132 13.40 -24.38 0.62
N THR A 133 13.83 -23.13 0.44
CA THR A 133 12.99 -21.94 0.67
C THR A 133 12.28 -21.44 -0.59
N GLY A 134 12.43 -22.13 -1.73
CA GLY A 134 11.88 -21.70 -3.02
C GLY A 134 12.49 -20.40 -3.56
N SER A 135 13.69 -20.01 -3.11
CA SER A 135 14.39 -18.77 -3.48
C SER A 135 15.36 -18.94 -4.65
N ALA A 136 15.46 -20.13 -5.26
CA ALA A 136 16.39 -20.42 -6.36
C ALA A 136 16.18 -19.48 -7.57
N GLU A 137 14.93 -19.15 -7.90
CA GLU A 137 14.56 -18.27 -9.03
C GLU A 137 15.06 -16.82 -8.91
N VAL A 138 15.30 -16.36 -7.67
CA VAL A 138 15.78 -15.00 -7.39
C VAL A 138 17.27 -14.96 -7.02
N SER A 139 17.97 -16.10 -7.06
CA SER A 139 19.35 -16.24 -6.60
C SER A 139 20.30 -15.19 -7.18
N ASP A 140 20.24 -14.94 -8.50
CA ASP A 140 21.09 -13.97 -9.20
C ASP A 140 20.58 -12.52 -9.13
N ARG A 141 19.39 -12.30 -8.58
CA ARG A 141 18.84 -10.94 -8.42
C ARG A 141 19.48 -10.26 -7.23
N PHE A 142 19.68 -8.94 -7.33
CA PHE A 142 20.07 -8.15 -6.18
C PHE A 142 19.00 -8.21 -5.08
N PHE A 143 19.45 -8.33 -3.83
CA PHE A 143 18.58 -8.46 -2.67
C PHE A 143 17.65 -7.26 -2.48
N ASP A 144 18.03 -6.08 -2.97
CA ASP A 144 17.22 -4.86 -2.96
C ASP A 144 16.15 -4.79 -4.07
N ARG A 145 16.18 -5.70 -5.05
CA ARG A 145 15.25 -5.74 -6.21
C ARG A 145 14.23 -6.89 -6.15
N ILE A 146 13.99 -7.45 -4.96
CA ILE A 146 13.03 -8.53 -4.73
C ILE A 146 11.93 -8.09 -3.75
N SER A 147 10.76 -8.75 -3.80
CA SER A 147 9.63 -8.45 -2.92
C SER A 147 9.93 -8.80 -1.46
N ASP A 148 9.20 -8.23 -0.50
CA ASP A 148 9.43 -8.51 0.92
C ASP A 148 9.23 -10.00 1.27
N GLY A 149 8.27 -10.68 0.63
CA GLY A 149 8.12 -12.13 0.74
C GLY A 149 9.29 -12.93 0.17
N GLN A 150 9.88 -12.47 -0.94
CA GLN A 150 11.12 -13.06 -1.44
C GLN A 150 12.30 -12.79 -0.50
N ARG A 151 12.41 -11.58 0.08
CA ARG A 151 13.48 -11.23 1.03
C ARG A 151 13.43 -12.12 2.25
N GLN A 152 12.24 -12.35 2.80
CA GLN A 152 12.07 -13.19 3.98
C GLN A 152 12.49 -14.64 3.72
N ARG A 153 12.16 -15.20 2.55
CA ARG A 153 12.62 -16.53 2.13
C ARG A 153 14.14 -16.59 1.95
N VAL A 154 14.75 -15.55 1.38
CA VAL A 154 16.21 -15.44 1.25
C VAL A 154 16.89 -15.33 2.62
N MET A 155 16.30 -14.59 3.57
CA MET A 155 16.82 -14.47 4.93
C MET A 155 16.71 -15.79 5.71
N LEU A 156 15.60 -16.51 5.54
CA LEU A 156 15.44 -17.86 6.07
C LEU A 156 16.45 -18.83 5.42
N ALA A 157 16.68 -18.73 4.11
CA ALA A 157 17.68 -19.53 3.40
C ALA A 157 19.07 -19.25 3.95
N ARG A 158 19.41 -17.98 4.18
CA ARG A 158 20.67 -17.56 4.81
C ARG A 158 20.84 -18.17 6.20
N ALA A 159 19.77 -18.27 6.98
CA ALA A 159 19.80 -18.91 8.30
C ALA A 159 19.94 -20.43 8.22
N ILE A 160 19.21 -21.10 7.33
CA ILE A 160 19.29 -22.55 7.10
C ILE A 160 20.65 -22.95 6.52
N CYS A 161 21.20 -22.12 5.64
CA CYS A 161 22.52 -22.30 5.03
C CYS A 161 23.63 -22.41 6.10
N GLN A 162 23.45 -21.79 7.26
CA GLN A 162 24.34 -21.91 8.41
C GLN A 162 24.34 -23.31 9.03
N GLN A 163 23.38 -24.18 8.70
CA GLN A 163 23.16 -25.51 9.28
C GLN A 163 23.07 -25.48 10.82
N PRO A 164 22.22 -24.62 11.39
CA PRO A 164 22.14 -24.47 12.83
C PRO A 164 21.49 -25.70 13.47
N ARG A 165 21.82 -25.97 14.73
CA ARG A 165 21.05 -26.89 15.58
C ARG A 165 19.88 -26.17 16.27
N VAL A 166 19.98 -24.85 16.44
CA VAL A 166 18.96 -23.96 17.01
C VAL A 166 18.67 -22.80 16.06
N LEU A 167 17.42 -22.60 15.67
CA LEU A 167 16.98 -21.48 14.84
C LEU A 167 16.08 -20.55 15.64
N ILE A 168 16.46 -19.28 15.71
CA ILE A 168 15.67 -18.23 16.37
C ILE A 168 15.03 -17.31 15.33
N LEU A 169 13.72 -17.10 15.40
CA LEU A 169 12.98 -16.30 14.43
C LEU A 169 12.09 -15.27 15.13
N ASP A 170 12.31 -13.98 14.88
CA ASP A 170 11.40 -12.92 15.32
C ASP A 170 10.39 -12.64 14.21
N GLU A 171 9.13 -12.93 14.46
CA GLU A 171 8.01 -12.66 13.55
C GLU A 171 8.24 -13.08 12.09
N PRO A 172 8.59 -14.35 11.82
CA PRO A 172 9.05 -14.77 10.50
C PRO A 172 8.01 -14.62 9.37
N THR A 173 6.75 -14.36 9.72
CA THR A 173 5.61 -14.32 8.80
C THR A 173 4.90 -12.97 8.75
N SER A 174 5.37 -11.97 9.50
CA SER A 174 4.80 -10.62 9.48
C SER A 174 4.95 -9.98 8.09
N TYR A 175 3.96 -9.19 7.68
CA TYR A 175 3.94 -8.47 6.39
C TYR A 175 3.96 -9.36 5.13
N LEU A 176 3.63 -10.65 5.27
CA LEU A 176 3.54 -11.58 4.14
C LEU A 176 2.11 -11.91 3.77
N ASP A 177 1.86 -12.08 2.47
CA ASP A 177 0.65 -12.72 1.97
C ASP A 177 0.56 -14.19 2.41
N ILE A 178 -0.64 -14.76 2.25
CA ILE A 178 -0.96 -16.10 2.74
C ILE A 178 -0.05 -17.17 2.12
N ARG A 179 0.31 -17.04 0.83
CA ARG A 179 1.16 -18.01 0.15
C ARG A 179 2.55 -18.03 0.76
N TYR A 180 3.21 -16.87 0.83
CA TYR A 180 4.57 -16.81 1.38
C TYR A 180 4.62 -17.15 2.87
N ARG A 181 3.57 -16.81 3.62
CA ARG A 181 3.41 -17.23 5.02
C ARG A 181 3.41 -18.75 5.15
N LEU A 182 2.59 -19.45 4.35
CA LEU A 182 2.53 -20.90 4.35
C LEU A 182 3.86 -21.54 3.92
N ASP A 183 4.51 -20.99 2.90
CA ASP A 183 5.81 -21.49 2.42
C ASP A 183 6.88 -21.42 3.52
N ILE A 184 6.95 -20.31 4.26
CA ILE A 184 7.88 -20.14 5.38
C ILE A 184 7.56 -21.10 6.52
N LEU A 185 6.30 -21.19 6.94
CA LEU A 185 5.88 -22.07 8.04
C LEU A 185 6.12 -23.55 7.70
N ASN A 186 5.83 -23.97 6.46
CA ASN A 186 6.12 -25.32 5.99
C ASN A 186 7.63 -25.60 5.95
N THR A 187 8.43 -24.61 5.55
CA THR A 187 9.89 -24.75 5.57
C THR A 187 10.41 -24.93 6.99
N ILE A 188 9.94 -24.10 7.93
CA ILE A 188 10.29 -24.18 9.36
C ILE A 188 9.91 -25.54 9.95
N ARG A 189 8.70 -26.04 9.65
CA ARG A 189 8.26 -27.37 10.10
C ARG A 189 9.12 -28.47 9.49
N THR A 190 9.45 -28.36 8.21
CA THR A 190 10.29 -29.34 7.49
C THR A 190 11.67 -29.45 8.12
N ILE A 191 12.35 -28.33 8.41
CA ILE A 191 13.69 -28.37 9.03
C ILE A 191 13.65 -28.86 10.48
N ALA A 192 12.58 -28.56 11.23
CA ALA A 192 12.42 -29.09 12.58
C ALA A 192 12.26 -30.61 12.55
N ASP A 193 11.36 -31.13 11.71
CA ASP A 193 11.05 -32.56 11.64
C ASP A 193 12.17 -33.39 10.98
N ARG A 194 12.71 -32.92 9.86
CA ARG A 194 13.67 -33.67 9.04
C ARG A 194 15.10 -33.55 9.55
N ASP A 195 15.50 -32.33 9.90
CA ASP A 195 16.90 -32.01 10.22
C ASP A 195 17.12 -31.89 11.74
N SER A 196 16.07 -32.14 12.55
CA SER A 196 16.11 -32.07 14.02
C SER A 196 16.54 -30.70 14.56
N VAL A 197 16.27 -29.62 13.82
CA VAL A 197 16.57 -28.25 14.25
C VAL A 197 15.57 -27.82 15.32
N ALA A 198 16.07 -27.39 16.47
CA ALA A 198 15.24 -26.76 17.49
C ALA A 198 14.87 -25.33 17.05
N VAL A 199 13.60 -24.96 17.12
CA VAL A 199 13.14 -23.64 16.68
C VAL A 199 12.54 -22.88 17.85
N VAL A 200 12.96 -21.64 18.07
CA VAL A 200 12.26 -20.69 18.94
C VAL A 200 11.82 -19.51 18.12
N MET A 201 10.53 -19.20 18.12
CA MET A 201 10.03 -18.07 17.33
C MET A 201 8.96 -17.26 18.04
N SER A 202 8.79 -16.01 17.66
CA SER A 202 7.64 -15.20 18.04
C SER A 202 6.60 -15.18 16.91
N LEU A 203 5.32 -15.31 17.26
CA LEU A 203 4.21 -15.14 16.31
C LEU A 203 3.16 -14.19 16.90
N HIS A 204 2.61 -13.33 16.05
CA HIS A 204 1.48 -12.46 16.40
C HIS A 204 0.11 -13.10 16.18
N GLU A 205 0.04 -14.03 15.23
CA GLU A 205 -1.19 -14.73 14.88
C GLU A 205 -1.31 -16.01 15.70
N LEU A 206 -2.42 -16.16 16.41
CA LEU A 206 -2.66 -17.31 17.31
C LEU A 206 -2.84 -18.61 16.52
N GLU A 207 -3.53 -18.58 15.38
CA GLU A 207 -3.81 -19.78 14.60
C GLU A 207 -2.55 -20.47 14.06
N PRO A 208 -1.60 -19.78 13.38
CA PRO A 208 -0.32 -20.37 13.03
C PRO A 208 0.44 -20.90 14.25
N ALA A 209 0.46 -20.14 15.36
CA ALA A 209 1.12 -20.56 16.60
C ALA A 209 0.51 -21.85 17.16
N MET A 210 -0.80 -22.06 17.04
CA MET A 210 -1.45 -23.29 17.47
C MET A 210 -1.09 -24.49 16.60
N ARG A 211 -0.96 -24.29 15.29
CA ARG A 211 -0.81 -25.39 14.32
C ARG A 211 0.63 -25.87 14.19
N ILE A 212 1.61 -24.98 14.29
CA ILE A 212 3.02 -25.31 14.03
C ILE A 212 3.81 -25.70 15.29
N SER A 213 3.40 -25.22 16.45
CA SER A 213 4.21 -25.29 17.67
C SER A 213 4.05 -26.63 18.40
N ASP A 214 5.15 -27.16 18.91
CA ASP A 214 5.12 -28.24 19.89
C ASP A 214 4.92 -27.71 21.32
N THR A 215 5.40 -26.50 21.59
CA THR A 215 5.26 -25.81 22.88
C THR A 215 5.02 -24.33 22.66
N VAL A 216 4.17 -23.74 23.48
CA VAL A 216 3.81 -22.33 23.43
C VAL A 216 4.17 -21.70 24.78
N VAL A 217 4.80 -20.53 24.73
CA VAL A 217 5.16 -19.73 25.90
C VAL A 217 4.41 -18.41 25.81
N ALA A 218 3.47 -18.21 26.72
CA ALA A 218 2.66 -17.02 26.81
C ALA A 218 3.30 -15.99 27.75
N ILE A 219 3.60 -14.81 27.21
CA ILE A 219 4.29 -13.73 27.91
C ILE A 219 3.34 -12.55 28.09
N GLY A 220 3.19 -12.08 29.32
CA GLY A 220 2.38 -10.92 29.67
C GLY A 220 2.66 -10.48 31.11
N ASP A 221 2.25 -9.26 31.46
CA ASP A 221 2.38 -8.71 32.82
C ASP A 221 3.79 -8.84 33.43
N GLY A 222 4.83 -8.74 32.61
CA GLY A 222 6.23 -8.79 33.04
C GLY A 222 6.73 -10.17 33.51
N HIS A 223 6.07 -11.27 33.16
CA HIS A 223 6.52 -12.64 33.45
C HIS A 223 6.03 -13.64 32.39
N ILE A 224 6.49 -14.90 32.48
CA ILE A 224 5.89 -16.00 31.71
C ILE A 224 4.61 -16.43 32.43
N LEU A 225 3.46 -16.23 31.79
CA LEU A 225 2.15 -16.53 32.35
C LEU A 225 1.79 -18.00 32.24
N ARG A 226 2.20 -18.66 31.15
CA ARG A 226 1.95 -20.08 30.90
C ARG A 226 2.94 -20.65 29.89
N THR A 227 3.36 -21.89 30.11
CA THR A 227 4.16 -22.69 29.17
C THR A 227 3.52 -24.08 29.06
N GLY A 228 3.33 -24.58 27.84
CA GLY A 228 2.77 -25.91 27.62
C GLY A 228 2.54 -26.22 26.15
N THR A 229 1.90 -27.35 25.86
CA THR A 229 1.42 -27.68 24.51
C THR A 229 0.38 -26.66 24.04
N PRO A 230 0.14 -26.52 22.71
CA PRO A 230 -0.93 -25.67 22.23
C PRO A 230 -2.28 -25.93 22.90
N GLN A 231 -2.63 -27.19 23.14
CA GLN A 231 -3.89 -27.56 23.79
C GLN A 231 -3.99 -27.04 25.23
N GLU A 232 -2.89 -27.02 25.99
CA GLU A 232 -2.85 -26.54 27.37
C GLU A 232 -2.82 -25.00 27.48
N VAL A 233 -2.20 -24.33 26.50
CA VAL A 233 -2.03 -22.87 26.52
C VAL A 233 -3.24 -22.16 25.91
N PHE A 234 -3.79 -22.67 24.81
CA PHE A 234 -4.88 -22.05 24.07
C PHE A 234 -6.27 -22.32 24.67
N GLU A 235 -6.38 -22.18 25.99
CA GLU A 235 -7.64 -22.18 26.72
C GLU A 235 -8.32 -20.81 26.60
N GLU A 236 -9.63 -20.79 26.32
CA GLU A 236 -10.38 -19.54 26.09
C GLU A 236 -10.19 -18.50 27.20
N SER A 237 -10.38 -18.95 28.45
CA SER A 237 -10.30 -18.11 29.64
C SER A 237 -8.92 -17.46 29.80
N PHE A 238 -7.87 -18.17 29.39
CA PHE A 238 -6.50 -17.72 29.49
C PHE A 238 -6.15 -16.74 28.37
N ILE A 239 -6.45 -17.08 27.11
CA ILE A 239 -6.21 -16.19 25.96
C ILE A 239 -6.94 -14.85 26.14
N ARG A 240 -8.14 -14.88 26.71
CA ARG A 240 -8.90 -13.66 27.03
C ARG A 240 -8.17 -12.74 28.00
N ARG A 241 -7.60 -13.30 29.07
CA ARG A 241 -6.82 -12.55 30.06
C ARG A 241 -5.51 -12.06 29.49
N LEU A 242 -4.76 -12.94 28.81
CA LEU A 242 -3.46 -12.65 28.22
C LEU A 242 -3.48 -11.41 27.30
N TYR A 243 -4.57 -11.23 26.55
CA TYR A 243 -4.73 -10.10 25.62
C TYR A 243 -5.68 -9.00 26.11
N GLY A 244 -6.20 -9.08 27.35
CA GLY A 244 -7.10 -8.05 27.91
C GLY A 244 -8.43 -7.92 27.14
N ILE A 245 -8.97 -9.04 26.66
CA ILE A 245 -10.21 -9.12 25.84
C ILE A 245 -11.38 -9.77 26.59
N GLU A 246 -11.42 -9.64 27.91
CA GLU A 246 -12.57 -10.04 28.73
C GLU A 246 -13.86 -9.36 28.24
N GLY A 247 -14.93 -10.12 28.07
CA GLY A 247 -16.20 -9.62 27.53
C GLY A 247 -16.25 -9.40 26.01
N ARG A 248 -15.17 -9.66 25.26
CA ARG A 248 -15.18 -9.61 23.78
C ARG A 248 -15.58 -10.95 23.16
N ASP A 249 -15.96 -10.98 21.90
CA ASP A 249 -16.26 -12.24 21.21
C ASP A 249 -14.98 -12.85 20.63
N ILE A 250 -14.51 -13.98 21.19
CA ILE A 250 -13.23 -14.63 20.83
C ILE A 250 -13.35 -15.58 19.63
N SER A 251 -14.57 -15.88 19.18
CA SER A 251 -14.82 -16.68 17.97
C SER A 251 -14.19 -16.08 16.70
N LEU A 252 -13.80 -14.80 16.76
CA LEU A 252 -13.14 -14.04 15.70
C LEU A 252 -11.65 -14.31 15.53
N LEU A 253 -11.03 -15.01 16.47
CA LEU A 253 -9.62 -15.41 16.37
C LEU A 253 -9.45 -16.68 15.51
N GLY A 254 -10.53 -17.16 14.86
CA GLY A 254 -10.54 -18.37 14.04
C GLY A 254 -10.86 -19.64 14.85
N PRO A 255 -10.89 -20.81 14.19
CA PRO A 255 -11.14 -22.08 14.86
C PRO A 255 -10.00 -22.45 15.81
N GLY A 256 -10.35 -22.62 17.09
CA GLY A 256 -9.44 -23.10 18.12
C GLY A 256 -10.13 -23.85 19.25
N PRO A 257 -9.38 -24.35 20.25
CA PRO A 257 -9.90 -25.17 21.35
C PRO A 257 -11.08 -24.56 22.12
N TRP A 258 -11.26 -23.24 22.01
CA TRP A 258 -12.39 -22.47 22.56
C TRP A 258 -13.70 -22.59 21.75
N MET A 259 -13.73 -23.34 20.65
CA MET A 259 -14.94 -23.58 19.84
C MET A 259 -15.62 -24.92 20.15
N GLU A 260 -15.14 -25.73 21.12
CA GLU A 260 -15.86 -26.92 21.57
C GLU A 260 -17.02 -26.56 22.52
N GLY A 261 -18.13 -26.18 21.91
CA GLY A 261 -19.41 -26.00 22.57
C GLY A 261 -20.47 -25.66 21.54
N GLU A 262 -21.35 -26.62 21.24
CA GLU A 262 -22.54 -26.43 20.41
C GLU A 262 -23.30 -25.16 20.84
N ARG A 263 -23.29 -24.12 20.01
CA ARG A 263 -24.24 -23.02 20.14
C ARG A 263 -25.41 -23.25 19.21
N THR A 264 -26.49 -23.77 19.79
CA THR A 264 -27.84 -23.61 19.28
C THR A 264 -28.20 -22.12 19.33
N VAL A 265 -28.53 -21.54 18.17
CA VAL A 265 -29.08 -20.18 18.07
C VAL A 265 -30.61 -20.30 18.00
N PRO A 266 -31.39 -19.45 18.70
CA PRO A 266 -32.85 -19.56 18.67
C PRO A 266 -33.39 -19.19 17.29
N VAL A 267 -34.30 -20.01 16.78
CA VAL A 267 -35.10 -19.73 15.60
C VAL A 267 -36.33 -18.90 16.02
N GLY A 268 -36.50 -17.77 15.37
CA GLY A 268 -37.71 -16.94 15.37
C GLY A 268 -37.39 -15.59 14.73
N GLN A 269 -38.15 -15.03 13.79
CA GLN A 269 -39.49 -15.28 13.29
C GLN A 269 -39.53 -14.96 11.79
N ASP A 270 -40.50 -15.55 11.10
CA ASP A 270 -40.88 -15.21 9.73
C ASP A 270 -41.07 -13.70 9.56
N ALA A 271 -40.44 -13.14 8.53
CA ALA A 271 -40.80 -11.85 7.95
C ALA A 271 -41.29 -12.10 6.53
N SER A 272 -42.61 -12.29 6.40
CA SER A 272 -43.33 -12.15 5.14
C SER A 272 -43.41 -10.68 4.74
N ASP A 273 -43.19 -10.44 3.44
CA ASP A 273 -43.69 -9.36 2.60
C ASP A 273 -43.37 -7.90 3.00
N ILE A 274 -42.38 -7.34 2.29
CA ILE A 274 -42.33 -5.90 1.96
C ILE A 274 -42.00 -5.76 0.46
N HIS A 275 -43.02 -5.57 -0.36
CA HIS A 275 -42.85 -4.95 -1.68
C HIS A 275 -42.75 -3.42 -1.45
N GLY A 276 -41.57 -2.84 -1.65
CA GLY A 276 -41.28 -1.44 -1.32
C GLY A 276 -40.54 -0.67 -2.43
N THR A 277 -40.94 0.58 -2.60
CA THR A 277 -40.59 1.57 -3.63
C THR A 277 -39.22 2.23 -3.42
N GLY A 278 -38.17 1.45 -3.20
CA GLY A 278 -36.80 1.94 -3.03
C GLY A 278 -35.95 1.81 -4.30
N ALA A 279 -34.88 2.60 -4.39
CA ALA A 279 -33.86 2.44 -5.42
C ALA A 279 -33.34 0.99 -5.45
N ARG A 280 -33.14 0.43 -6.64
CA ARG A 280 -32.60 -0.91 -6.81
C ARG A 280 -31.08 -0.88 -6.75
N ALA A 281 -30.47 -1.79 -6.00
CA ALA A 281 -29.03 -1.84 -5.86
C ALA A 281 -28.42 -3.09 -6.49
N ILE A 282 -27.32 -2.87 -7.20
CA ILE A 282 -26.42 -3.92 -7.66
C ILE A 282 -25.01 -3.62 -7.19
N MET A 283 -24.34 -4.63 -6.66
CA MET A 283 -23.00 -4.50 -6.11
C MET A 283 -21.99 -5.32 -6.90
N ILE A 284 -20.85 -4.72 -7.20
CA ILE A 284 -19.76 -5.32 -7.95
C ILE A 284 -18.62 -5.62 -6.96
N GLN A 285 -18.40 -6.89 -6.69
CA GLN A 285 -17.29 -7.38 -5.88
C GLN A 285 -16.28 -8.09 -6.77
N GLY A 286 -15.05 -8.23 -6.29
CA GLY A 286 -13.95 -8.81 -7.05
C GLY A 286 -13.26 -9.86 -6.21
N THR A 287 -12.62 -10.82 -6.84
CA THR A 287 -11.85 -11.87 -6.14
C THR A 287 -10.56 -11.32 -5.51
N MET A 288 -10.11 -10.15 -5.96
CA MET A 288 -8.92 -9.42 -5.48
C MET A 288 -8.99 -7.91 -5.82
N SER A 289 -8.06 -7.11 -5.30
CA SER A 289 -7.83 -5.75 -5.82
C SER A 289 -7.26 -5.80 -7.24
N GLY A 290 -7.64 -4.83 -8.08
CA GLY A 290 -7.28 -4.84 -9.50
C GLY A 290 -8.05 -5.84 -10.38
N ALA A 291 -9.04 -6.59 -9.86
CA ALA A 291 -9.85 -7.51 -10.68
C ALA A 291 -10.72 -6.80 -11.75
N GLY A 292 -10.80 -5.48 -11.70
CA GLY A 292 -11.54 -4.63 -12.63
C GLY A 292 -12.95 -4.24 -12.16
N LYS A 293 -13.22 -4.30 -10.85
CA LYS A 293 -14.50 -3.87 -10.24
C LYS A 293 -14.89 -2.44 -10.67
N SER A 294 -13.95 -1.51 -10.58
CA SER A 294 -14.15 -0.08 -10.89
C SER A 294 -14.57 0.12 -12.34
N MET A 295 -13.94 -0.59 -13.28
CA MET A 295 -14.28 -0.56 -14.70
C MET A 295 -15.67 -1.14 -14.98
N ILE A 296 -15.99 -2.30 -14.38
CA ILE A 296 -17.32 -2.93 -14.54
C ILE A 296 -18.41 -2.02 -13.94
N ALA A 297 -18.19 -1.46 -12.75
CA ALA A 297 -19.11 -0.53 -12.11
C ALA A 297 -19.32 0.73 -12.96
N ALA A 298 -18.25 1.34 -13.48
CA ALA A 298 -18.33 2.51 -14.35
C ALA A 298 -19.10 2.23 -15.66
N GLY A 299 -18.83 1.11 -16.31
CA GLY A 299 -19.54 0.73 -17.52
C GLY A 299 -21.02 0.43 -17.27
N LEU A 300 -21.36 -0.25 -16.17
CA LEU A 300 -22.76 -0.48 -15.78
C LEU A 300 -23.48 0.84 -15.45
N CYS A 301 -22.82 1.76 -14.73
CA CYS A 301 -23.34 3.12 -14.51
C CYS A 301 -23.72 3.80 -15.82
N ARG A 302 -22.82 3.74 -16.82
CA ARG A 302 -23.06 4.35 -18.13
C ARG A 302 -24.17 3.65 -18.91
N ILE A 303 -24.21 2.33 -18.92
CA ILE A 303 -25.26 1.53 -19.57
C ILE A 303 -26.64 1.89 -19.01
N PHE A 304 -26.79 1.88 -17.69
CA PHE A 304 -28.08 2.15 -17.06
C PHE A 304 -28.53 3.60 -17.31
N ALA A 305 -27.61 4.57 -17.32
CA ALA A 305 -27.90 5.95 -17.65
C ALA A 305 -28.31 6.13 -19.13
N GLN A 306 -27.63 5.43 -20.06
CA GLN A 306 -27.99 5.40 -21.49
C GLN A 306 -29.37 4.76 -21.72
N ASP A 307 -29.73 3.74 -20.93
CA ASP A 307 -31.03 3.07 -20.96
C ASP A 307 -32.15 3.89 -20.28
N GLY A 308 -31.84 5.12 -19.84
CA GLY A 308 -32.81 6.11 -19.38
C GLY A 308 -33.10 6.10 -17.87
N TYR A 309 -32.36 5.32 -17.08
CA TYR A 309 -32.51 5.32 -15.63
C TYR A 309 -31.75 6.47 -14.98
N SER A 310 -32.29 6.94 -13.86
CA SER A 310 -31.58 7.81 -12.93
C SER A 310 -30.60 6.94 -12.11
N VAL A 311 -29.29 7.07 -12.34
CA VAL A 311 -28.28 6.19 -11.72
C VAL A 311 -27.40 6.95 -10.75
N ALA A 312 -26.99 6.32 -9.64
CA ALA A 312 -25.94 6.84 -8.77
C ALA A 312 -24.89 5.78 -8.45
N PRO A 313 -23.59 6.12 -8.44
CA PRO A 313 -22.56 5.22 -7.96
C PRO A 313 -22.44 5.31 -6.44
N PHE A 314 -21.97 4.24 -5.81
CA PHE A 314 -21.72 4.23 -4.38
C PHE A 314 -20.53 3.35 -4.00
N LYS A 315 -19.61 3.90 -3.22
CA LYS A 315 -18.53 3.15 -2.56
C LYS A 315 -18.39 3.64 -1.14
N SER A 316 -18.89 2.85 -0.19
CA SER A 316 -18.97 3.23 1.23
C SER A 316 -17.63 3.69 1.81
N GLN A 317 -16.54 3.03 1.41
CA GLN A 317 -15.18 3.38 1.81
C GLN A 317 -14.23 3.24 0.62
N ASN A 318 -13.44 4.29 0.38
CA ASN A 318 -12.33 4.24 -0.55
C ASN A 318 -10.98 4.55 0.14
N MET A 319 -9.87 4.09 -0.42
CA MET A 319 -8.52 4.29 0.12
C MET A 319 -7.54 4.85 -0.92
N ALA A 320 -7.76 6.09 -1.34
CA ALA A 320 -6.99 6.73 -2.40
C ALA A 320 -6.01 7.77 -1.85
N LEU A 321 -4.82 7.88 -2.46
CA LEU A 321 -3.92 9.01 -2.22
C LEU A 321 -4.44 10.31 -2.85
N ASN A 322 -5.13 10.18 -3.98
CA ASN A 322 -5.67 11.29 -4.76
C ASN A 322 -7.16 11.48 -4.47
N SER A 323 -7.59 12.73 -4.40
CA SER A 323 -9.00 13.09 -4.27
C SER A 323 -9.34 14.22 -5.23
N TYR A 324 -10.62 14.33 -5.54
CA TYR A 324 -11.24 15.47 -6.18
C TYR A 324 -11.88 16.36 -5.12
N VAL A 325 -11.96 17.66 -5.39
CA VAL A 325 -12.68 18.63 -4.56
C VAL A 325 -13.97 18.97 -5.29
N THR A 326 -15.11 18.72 -4.66
CA THR A 326 -16.43 19.05 -5.24
C THR A 326 -16.63 20.56 -5.31
N SER A 327 -17.67 21.00 -6.03
CA SER A 327 -18.08 22.41 -6.08
C SER A 327 -18.42 23.01 -4.71
N GLU A 328 -18.64 22.17 -3.69
CA GLU A 328 -18.88 22.57 -2.30
C GLU A 328 -17.58 22.64 -1.47
N GLY A 329 -16.42 22.40 -2.08
CA GLY A 329 -15.12 22.38 -1.39
C GLY A 329 -14.84 21.09 -0.60
N LEU A 330 -15.59 20.01 -0.85
CA LEU A 330 -15.50 18.75 -0.10
C LEU A 330 -14.70 17.69 -0.86
N GLU A 331 -14.00 16.81 -0.15
CA GLU A 331 -13.08 15.83 -0.76
C GLU A 331 -13.76 14.47 -1.09
N MET A 332 -13.49 13.89 -2.26
CA MET A 332 -13.94 12.52 -2.62
C MET A 332 -12.94 11.78 -3.51
N GLY A 333 -12.99 10.44 -3.55
CA GLY A 333 -12.10 9.63 -4.40
C GLY A 333 -12.35 9.83 -5.91
N ARG A 334 -11.27 9.89 -6.71
CA ARG A 334 -11.35 10.09 -8.18
C ARG A 334 -12.08 8.97 -8.91
N ALA A 335 -11.94 7.72 -8.47
CA ALA A 335 -12.69 6.60 -9.05
C ALA A 335 -14.21 6.82 -8.99
N GLN A 336 -14.72 7.41 -7.89
CA GLN A 336 -16.15 7.70 -7.75
C GLN A 336 -16.56 8.96 -8.53
N VAL A 337 -15.65 9.89 -8.79
CA VAL A 337 -15.89 11.01 -9.72
C VAL A 337 -16.10 10.48 -11.14
N MET A 338 -15.21 9.59 -11.60
CA MET A 338 -15.35 8.93 -12.89
C MET A 338 -16.70 8.17 -12.98
N GLN A 339 -17.07 7.42 -11.93
CA GLN A 339 -18.36 6.73 -11.90
C GLN A 339 -19.56 7.69 -11.89
N ALA A 340 -19.45 8.85 -11.23
CA ALA A 340 -20.49 9.88 -11.23
C ALA A 340 -20.69 10.47 -12.64
N ARG A 341 -19.58 10.73 -13.35
CA ARG A 341 -19.58 11.14 -14.77
C ARG A 341 -20.20 10.06 -15.67
N CYS A 342 -19.90 8.79 -15.44
CA CYS A 342 -20.55 7.68 -16.14
C CYS A 342 -22.08 7.68 -15.93
N CYS A 343 -22.55 8.10 -14.76
CA CYS A 343 -23.98 8.30 -14.47
C CYS A 343 -24.58 9.59 -15.05
N LYS A 344 -23.78 10.44 -15.70
CA LYS A 344 -24.14 11.81 -16.12
C LYS A 344 -24.60 12.68 -14.94
N ARG A 345 -23.89 12.58 -13.82
CA ARG A 345 -24.18 13.33 -12.59
C ARG A 345 -22.97 14.08 -12.08
N GLU A 346 -23.25 15.19 -11.40
CA GLU A 346 -22.25 15.90 -10.62
C GLU A 346 -21.68 15.00 -9.51
N PRO A 347 -20.36 15.06 -9.25
CA PRO A 347 -19.74 14.33 -8.15
C PRO A 347 -20.26 14.81 -6.79
N LEU A 348 -20.86 13.90 -6.02
CA LEU A 348 -21.37 14.16 -4.67
C LEU A 348 -20.61 13.32 -3.66
N VAL A 349 -20.18 13.91 -2.54
CA VAL A 349 -19.43 13.18 -1.50
C VAL A 349 -20.20 12.03 -0.87
N CYS A 350 -21.55 12.04 -0.91
CA CYS A 350 -22.34 10.90 -0.46
C CYS A 350 -22.21 9.65 -1.37
N MET A 351 -21.60 9.78 -2.56
CA MET A 351 -21.18 8.64 -3.40
C MET A 351 -19.94 7.94 -2.84
N ASN A 352 -19.15 8.63 -2.02
CA ASN A 352 -17.98 8.10 -1.33
C ASN A 352 -17.88 8.68 0.10
N PRO A 353 -18.75 8.26 1.03
CA PRO A 353 -18.86 8.91 2.34
C PRO A 353 -17.59 8.77 3.16
N ILE A 354 -16.84 7.66 3.06
CA ILE A 354 -15.57 7.49 3.76
C ILE A 354 -14.42 7.44 2.76
N LEU A 355 -13.47 8.36 2.90
CA LEU A 355 -12.22 8.38 2.13
C LEU A 355 -11.03 8.28 3.09
N LEU A 356 -10.16 7.31 2.85
CA LEU A 356 -8.92 7.12 3.59
C LEU A 356 -7.76 7.55 2.70
N LYS A 357 -6.98 8.54 3.17
CA LYS A 357 -5.75 8.95 2.50
C LYS A 357 -4.55 8.44 3.29
N PRO A 358 -3.76 7.49 2.75
CA PRO A 358 -2.55 7.04 3.41
C PRO A 358 -1.60 8.22 3.71
N THR A 359 -1.05 8.26 4.94
CA THR A 359 -0.11 9.29 5.40
C THR A 359 1.30 8.74 5.61
N ASP A 360 1.44 7.56 6.23
CA ASP A 360 2.70 6.86 6.55
C ASP A 360 2.47 5.32 6.52
N ASP A 361 3.48 4.52 6.89
CA ASP A 361 3.41 3.03 6.89
C ASP A 361 2.37 2.45 7.89
N SER A 362 1.70 3.25 8.72
CA SER A 362 0.83 2.74 9.80
C SER A 362 -0.52 3.43 9.97
N GLY A 363 -0.80 4.49 9.21
CA GLY A 363 -2.00 5.31 9.38
C GLY A 363 -2.54 5.93 8.10
N SER A 364 -3.72 6.52 8.24
CA SER A 364 -4.40 7.24 7.18
C SER A 364 -5.12 8.45 7.74
N GLN A 365 -5.14 9.54 6.97
CA GLN A 365 -6.09 10.61 7.17
C GLN A 365 -7.48 10.08 6.84
N VAL A 366 -8.39 10.22 7.81
CA VAL A 366 -9.78 9.81 7.69
C VAL A 366 -10.60 11.03 7.29
N ILE A 367 -11.32 10.90 6.19
CA ILE A 367 -12.22 11.93 5.66
C ILE A 367 -13.62 11.33 5.66
N VAL A 368 -14.58 12.04 6.27
CA VAL A 368 -15.97 11.62 6.41
C VAL A 368 -16.85 12.68 5.75
N ASN A 369 -17.65 12.28 4.77
CA ASN A 369 -18.47 13.15 3.93
C ASN A 369 -17.68 14.35 3.36
N GLY A 370 -16.44 14.08 2.95
CA GLY A 370 -15.51 15.05 2.37
C GLY A 370 -14.86 16.03 3.34
N ILE A 371 -15.04 15.84 4.65
CA ILE A 371 -14.40 16.64 5.70
C ILE A 371 -13.33 15.79 6.42
N PRO A 372 -12.06 16.25 6.50
CA PRO A 372 -11.05 15.56 7.29
C PRO A 372 -11.41 15.56 8.78
N VAL A 373 -11.52 14.38 9.38
CA VAL A 373 -11.83 14.23 10.82
C VAL A 373 -10.59 13.95 11.67
N GLY A 374 -9.47 13.57 11.06
CA GLY A 374 -8.18 13.38 11.73
C GLY A 374 -7.30 12.32 11.06
N ASN A 375 -6.07 12.16 11.56
CA ASN A 375 -5.19 11.08 11.17
C ASN A 375 -5.31 9.95 12.19
N MET A 376 -5.57 8.73 11.72
CA MET A 376 -5.75 7.56 12.57
C MET A 376 -4.79 6.45 12.16
N ARG A 377 -4.21 5.75 13.13
CA ARG A 377 -3.51 4.49 12.85
C ARG A 377 -4.50 3.42 12.39
N ALA A 378 -4.06 2.43 11.62
CA ALA A 378 -4.95 1.38 11.09
C ALA A 378 -5.82 0.69 12.17
N ALA A 379 -5.24 0.39 13.34
CA ALA A 379 -5.97 -0.21 14.46
C ALA A 379 -6.99 0.74 15.13
N GLU A 380 -6.71 2.04 15.12
CA GLU A 380 -7.64 3.06 15.60
C GLU A 380 -8.80 3.22 14.62
N TYR A 381 -8.51 3.34 13.34
CA TYR A 381 -9.52 3.39 12.29
C TYR A 381 -10.42 2.15 12.29
N PHE A 382 -9.86 0.94 12.48
CA PHE A 382 -10.66 -0.29 12.53
C PHE A 382 -11.65 -0.33 13.71
N ARG A 383 -11.36 0.38 14.82
CA ARG A 383 -12.33 0.59 15.91
C ARG A 383 -13.33 1.67 15.57
N TYR A 384 -12.87 2.75 14.95
CA TYR A 384 -13.68 3.91 14.59
C TYR A 384 -14.71 3.60 13.47
N LYS A 385 -14.37 2.74 12.49
CA LYS A 385 -15.21 2.44 11.32
C LYS A 385 -16.63 1.98 11.66
N GLN A 386 -16.86 1.41 12.84
CA GLN A 386 -18.19 1.02 13.30
C GLN A 386 -19.09 2.20 13.65
N GLN A 387 -18.49 3.30 14.10
CA GLN A 387 -19.21 4.54 14.36
C GLN A 387 -19.58 5.27 13.06
N LEU A 388 -19.00 4.86 11.92
CA LEU A 388 -19.27 5.41 10.59
C LEU A 388 -20.43 4.72 9.87
N VAL A 389 -20.96 3.61 10.40
CA VAL A 389 -22.11 2.90 9.79
C VAL A 389 -23.33 3.82 9.61
N PRO A 390 -23.72 4.67 10.58
CA PRO A 390 -24.81 5.64 10.38
C PRO A 390 -24.54 6.65 9.26
N GLU A 391 -23.29 7.10 9.11
CA GLU A 391 -22.90 8.03 8.03
C GLU A 391 -23.01 7.36 6.65
N ILE A 392 -22.57 6.09 6.55
CA ILE A 392 -22.68 5.29 5.33
C ILE A 392 -24.16 5.06 4.98
N GLN A 393 -24.99 4.72 5.96
CA GLN A 393 -26.42 4.51 5.74
C GLN A 393 -27.12 5.80 5.30
N ALA A 394 -26.83 6.93 5.97
CA ALA A 394 -27.39 8.23 5.60
C ALA A 394 -27.00 8.66 4.18
N ALA A 395 -25.74 8.42 3.79
CA ALA A 395 -25.26 8.68 2.44
C ALA A 395 -25.97 7.80 1.40
N TYR A 396 -26.13 6.51 1.69
CA TYR A 396 -26.87 5.58 0.83
C TYR A 396 -28.35 5.96 0.69
N ASP A 397 -29.04 6.24 1.80
CA ASP A 397 -30.45 6.61 1.81
C ASP A 397 -30.70 7.91 1.04
N LYS A 398 -29.77 8.87 1.14
CA LYS A 398 -29.79 10.10 0.34
C LYS A 398 -29.73 9.77 -1.17
N LEU A 399 -28.81 8.90 -1.59
CA LEU A 399 -28.72 8.47 -2.99
C LEU A 399 -29.95 7.68 -3.43
N ALA A 400 -30.49 6.82 -2.57
CA ALA A 400 -31.69 6.02 -2.85
C ALA A 400 -32.94 6.88 -3.00
N GLY A 401 -32.96 8.07 -2.40
CA GLY A 401 -34.02 9.07 -2.60
C GLY A 401 -33.93 9.85 -3.92
N MET A 402 -32.84 9.73 -4.68
CA MET A 402 -32.62 10.51 -5.91
C MET A 402 -32.32 9.68 -7.16
N ALA A 403 -32.13 8.37 -7.05
CA ALA A 403 -31.77 7.47 -8.15
C ALA A 403 -32.72 6.27 -8.20
N ASP A 404 -32.97 5.76 -9.40
CA ASP A 404 -33.69 4.50 -9.63
C ASP A 404 -32.79 3.30 -9.38
N ILE A 405 -31.50 3.42 -9.76
CA ILE A 405 -30.48 2.36 -9.64
C ILE A 405 -29.25 2.90 -8.91
N ILE A 406 -28.79 2.16 -7.92
CA ILE A 406 -27.49 2.39 -7.26
C ILE A 406 -26.52 1.29 -7.66
N VAL A 407 -25.40 1.70 -8.25
CA VAL A 407 -24.29 0.79 -8.59
C VAL A 407 -23.25 0.88 -7.49
N ILE A 408 -23.13 -0.18 -6.71
CA ILE A 408 -22.24 -0.24 -5.55
C ILE A 408 -20.92 -0.91 -5.94
N GLU A 409 -19.79 -0.28 -5.67
CA GLU A 409 -18.48 -0.88 -5.85
C GLU A 409 -17.94 -1.43 -4.51
N GLY A 410 -17.60 -2.71 -4.46
CA GLY A 410 -16.93 -3.32 -3.31
C GLY A 410 -15.45 -2.93 -3.21
N ALA A 411 -14.79 -3.30 -2.10
CA ALA A 411 -13.36 -3.05 -1.90
C ALA A 411 -12.60 -4.37 -1.71
N GLY A 412 -11.48 -4.55 -2.41
CA GLY A 412 -10.71 -5.81 -2.30
C GLY A 412 -11.54 -7.05 -2.66
N SER A 413 -11.44 -8.08 -1.81
CA SER A 413 -12.15 -9.36 -1.90
C SER A 413 -13.22 -9.50 -0.81
N PRO A 414 -14.40 -10.08 -1.09
CA PRO A 414 -15.42 -10.33 -0.06
C PRO A 414 -15.07 -11.45 0.92
N VAL A 415 -14.04 -12.23 0.60
CA VAL A 415 -13.56 -13.35 1.44
C VAL A 415 -12.24 -13.02 2.14
N GLU A 416 -12.00 -11.75 2.43
CA GLU A 416 -11.02 -11.32 3.42
C GLU A 416 -11.53 -11.72 4.82
N LEU A 417 -11.45 -13.02 5.15
CA LEU A 417 -12.08 -13.61 6.34
C LEU A 417 -11.72 -12.87 7.64
N ASN A 418 -10.52 -12.29 7.69
CA ASN A 418 -10.01 -11.48 8.80
C ASN A 418 -10.71 -10.11 8.95
N LEU A 419 -11.32 -9.59 7.89
CA LEU A 419 -11.98 -8.28 7.82
C LEU A 419 -13.51 -8.39 7.68
N LYS A 420 -14.03 -9.62 7.59
CA LYS A 420 -15.43 -9.95 7.34
C LYS A 420 -16.38 -9.52 8.46
N LYS A 421 -15.96 -9.65 9.72
CA LYS A 421 -16.77 -9.09 10.82
C LYS A 421 -16.71 -7.58 10.74
N ASN A 422 -17.88 -6.95 10.84
CA ASN A 422 -18.01 -5.49 10.76
C ASN A 422 -17.56 -4.95 9.39
N ASP A 423 -17.79 -5.76 8.35
CA ASP A 423 -17.58 -5.40 6.97
C ASP A 423 -18.58 -4.31 6.57
N ILE A 424 -18.05 -3.17 6.13
CA ILE A 424 -18.81 -2.02 5.65
C ILE A 424 -18.58 -1.78 4.17
N VAL A 425 -17.82 -2.65 3.49
CA VAL A 425 -17.34 -2.46 2.10
C VAL A 425 -17.71 -3.58 1.14
N ASN A 426 -18.03 -4.79 1.63
CA ASN A 426 -18.39 -5.94 0.79
C ASN A 426 -19.74 -6.57 1.20
N MET A 427 -19.75 -7.80 1.72
CA MET A 427 -20.96 -8.56 2.04
C MET A 427 -21.78 -7.93 3.18
N GLY A 428 -21.12 -7.30 4.15
CA GLY A 428 -21.82 -6.55 5.18
C GLY A 428 -22.59 -5.36 4.58
N LEU A 429 -21.99 -4.64 3.63
CA LEU A 429 -22.66 -3.58 2.88
C LEU A 429 -23.77 -4.12 1.96
N ALA A 430 -23.52 -5.22 1.25
CA ALA A 430 -24.51 -5.88 0.41
C ALA A 430 -25.75 -6.29 1.21
N ARG A 431 -25.56 -6.72 2.47
CA ARG A 431 -26.66 -7.01 3.40
C ARG A 431 -27.37 -5.74 3.86
N MET A 432 -26.63 -4.69 4.22
CA MET A 432 -27.19 -3.40 4.65
C MET A 432 -28.07 -2.73 3.57
N THR A 433 -27.67 -2.88 2.30
CA THR A 433 -28.31 -2.23 1.14
C THR A 433 -29.26 -3.16 0.37
N ASP A 434 -29.39 -4.41 0.83
CA ASP A 434 -30.07 -5.51 0.14
C ASP A 434 -29.70 -5.68 -1.34
N ALA A 435 -28.42 -5.42 -1.69
CA ALA A 435 -27.96 -5.45 -3.06
C ALA A 435 -27.79 -6.88 -3.61
N ALA A 436 -28.14 -7.06 -4.88
CA ALA A 436 -27.70 -8.22 -5.67
C ALA A 436 -26.22 -8.08 -6.01
N VAL A 437 -25.43 -9.16 -5.94
CA VAL A 437 -23.97 -9.06 -6.09
C VAL A 437 -23.49 -9.78 -7.35
N LEU A 438 -22.63 -9.12 -8.12
CA LEU A 438 -21.82 -9.68 -9.20
C LEU A 438 -20.38 -9.88 -8.70
N LEU A 439 -19.81 -11.06 -8.93
CA LEU A 439 -18.44 -11.38 -8.54
C LEU A 439 -17.52 -11.43 -9.76
N VAL A 440 -16.49 -10.58 -9.78
CA VAL A 440 -15.55 -10.42 -10.89
C VAL A 440 -14.23 -11.14 -10.60
N GLY A 441 -13.80 -12.01 -11.51
CA GLY A 441 -12.49 -12.67 -11.49
C GLY A 441 -11.57 -12.15 -12.60
N ASP A 442 -10.26 -12.10 -12.36
CA ASP A 442 -9.25 -11.65 -13.34
C ASP A 442 -8.57 -12.85 -13.98
N ILE A 443 -8.82 -13.10 -15.27
CA ILE A 443 -8.18 -14.24 -15.96
C ILE A 443 -6.75 -13.96 -16.40
N ASP A 444 -6.38 -12.70 -16.60
CA ASP A 444 -5.02 -12.29 -17.02
C ASP A 444 -3.99 -12.61 -15.94
N ARG A 445 -4.39 -12.46 -14.66
CA ARG A 445 -3.58 -12.89 -13.50
C ARG A 445 -3.55 -14.41 -13.27
N GLY A 446 -4.27 -15.18 -14.07
CA GLY A 446 -4.30 -16.65 -14.02
C GLY A 446 -5.15 -17.23 -12.89
N GLY A 447 -5.55 -18.50 -13.04
CA GLY A 447 -6.28 -19.23 -11.99
C GLY A 447 -7.73 -18.80 -11.77
N VAL A 448 -8.41 -18.21 -12.77
CA VAL A 448 -9.76 -17.63 -12.62
C VAL A 448 -10.81 -18.60 -12.04
N PHE A 449 -10.70 -19.90 -12.32
CA PHE A 449 -11.57 -20.92 -11.71
C PHE A 449 -11.40 -20.99 -10.20
N ALA A 450 -10.14 -21.03 -9.72
CA ALA A 450 -9.84 -21.05 -8.30
C ALA A 450 -10.22 -19.73 -7.63
N GLN A 451 -10.07 -18.61 -8.32
CA GLN A 451 -10.51 -17.31 -7.82
C GLN A 451 -12.04 -17.29 -7.59
N LEU A 452 -12.83 -17.55 -8.63
CA LEU A 452 -14.29 -17.46 -8.55
C LEU A 452 -14.90 -18.55 -7.67
N ILE A 453 -14.52 -19.81 -7.90
CA ILE A 453 -15.07 -20.95 -7.13
C ILE A 453 -14.57 -20.89 -5.69
N GLY A 454 -13.28 -20.60 -5.47
CA GLY A 454 -12.72 -20.48 -4.13
C GLY A 454 -13.38 -19.37 -3.32
N THR A 455 -13.66 -18.22 -3.94
CA THR A 455 -14.45 -17.18 -3.28
C THR A 455 -15.86 -17.66 -2.95
N LEU A 456 -16.58 -18.30 -3.88
CA LEU A 456 -17.93 -18.82 -3.63
C LEU A 456 -17.98 -19.87 -2.51
N ASP A 457 -16.95 -20.71 -2.39
CA ASP A 457 -16.88 -21.79 -1.40
C ASP A 457 -16.51 -21.29 0.00
N LEU A 458 -15.89 -20.11 0.12
CA LEU A 458 -15.54 -19.47 1.38
C LEU A 458 -16.64 -18.56 1.95
N LEU A 459 -17.68 -18.26 1.17
CA LEU A 459 -18.82 -17.44 1.60
C LEU A 459 -19.81 -18.25 2.46
N GLU A 460 -20.45 -17.57 3.41
CA GLU A 460 -21.57 -18.17 4.15
C GLU A 460 -22.78 -18.39 3.22
N PRO A 461 -23.70 -19.33 3.54
CA PRO A 461 -24.80 -19.67 2.64
C PRO A 461 -25.67 -18.47 2.23
N ASP A 462 -25.94 -17.53 3.13
CA ASP A 462 -26.71 -16.32 2.86
C ASP A 462 -25.94 -15.33 1.98
N GLU A 463 -24.63 -15.16 2.21
CA GLU A 463 -23.75 -14.33 1.38
C GLU A 463 -23.60 -14.90 -0.03
N ARG A 464 -23.38 -16.23 -0.13
CA ARG A 464 -23.36 -16.94 -1.40
C ARG A 464 -24.69 -16.81 -2.13
N ALA A 465 -25.82 -16.75 -1.42
CA ALA A 465 -27.13 -16.52 -2.03
C ALA A 465 -27.29 -15.11 -2.60
N ARG A 466 -26.59 -14.10 -2.06
CA ARG A 466 -26.55 -12.73 -2.60
C ARG A 466 -25.75 -12.60 -3.89
N ILE A 467 -24.71 -13.43 -4.09
CA ILE A 467 -24.06 -13.54 -5.40
C ILE A 467 -25.09 -14.05 -6.42
N LYS A 468 -25.40 -13.26 -7.43
CA LYS A 468 -26.35 -13.62 -8.49
C LYS A 468 -25.68 -14.00 -9.80
N GLY A 469 -24.42 -13.57 -10.03
CA GLY A 469 -23.68 -13.91 -11.24
C GLY A 469 -22.18 -13.73 -11.11
N LEU A 470 -21.45 -14.38 -12.02
CA LEU A 470 -19.99 -14.32 -12.14
C LEU A 470 -19.57 -13.57 -13.40
N ILE A 471 -18.49 -12.83 -13.34
CA ILE A 471 -17.87 -12.17 -14.50
C ILE A 471 -16.41 -12.61 -14.60
N VAL A 472 -16.01 -13.07 -15.78
CA VAL A 472 -14.61 -13.34 -16.11
C VAL A 472 -14.08 -12.12 -16.85
N ASN A 473 -13.15 -11.39 -16.26
CA ASN A 473 -12.64 -10.14 -16.80
C ASN A 473 -11.20 -10.27 -17.32
N LYS A 474 -10.81 -9.34 -18.21
CA LYS A 474 -9.48 -9.24 -18.84
C LYS A 474 -9.09 -10.44 -19.71
N PHE A 475 -10.06 -11.03 -20.39
CA PHE A 475 -9.80 -12.15 -21.29
C PHE A 475 -8.94 -11.74 -22.49
N ARG A 476 -7.93 -12.54 -22.83
CA ARG A 476 -7.11 -12.34 -24.04
C ARG A 476 -7.26 -13.55 -24.97
N GLY A 477 -7.51 -13.28 -26.25
CA GLY A 477 -7.67 -14.31 -27.28
C GLY A 477 -9.13 -14.48 -27.73
N ASP A 478 -9.42 -15.62 -28.36
CA ASP A 478 -10.75 -15.95 -28.88
C ASP A 478 -11.68 -16.48 -27.77
N ILE A 479 -12.74 -15.71 -27.47
CA ILE A 479 -13.75 -16.05 -26.45
C ILE A 479 -14.43 -17.39 -26.75
N GLY A 480 -14.54 -17.77 -28.04
CA GLY A 480 -15.12 -19.04 -28.46
C GLY A 480 -14.41 -20.26 -27.86
N LEU A 481 -13.12 -20.12 -27.52
CA LEU A 481 -12.31 -21.15 -26.88
C LEU A 481 -12.56 -21.30 -25.37
N PHE A 482 -13.28 -20.36 -24.76
CA PHE A 482 -13.55 -20.36 -23.31
C PHE A 482 -14.95 -20.89 -22.94
N LYS A 483 -15.74 -21.38 -23.91
CA LYS A 483 -17.09 -21.92 -23.67
C LYS A 483 -17.10 -23.06 -22.63
N ASP A 484 -16.19 -24.01 -22.75
CA ASP A 484 -16.05 -25.11 -21.78
C ASP A 484 -15.73 -24.58 -20.37
N GLY A 485 -15.02 -23.46 -20.27
CA GLY A 485 -14.71 -22.79 -19.01
C GLY A 485 -15.95 -22.19 -18.35
N ILE A 486 -16.87 -21.62 -19.14
CA ILE A 486 -18.15 -21.12 -18.64
C ILE A 486 -18.94 -22.27 -18.01
N GLU A 487 -19.11 -23.39 -18.72
CA GLU A 487 -19.85 -24.56 -18.22
C GLU A 487 -19.27 -25.11 -16.91
N ILE A 488 -17.94 -25.14 -16.79
CA ILE A 488 -17.25 -25.58 -15.56
C ILE A 488 -17.56 -24.63 -14.39
N LEU A 489 -17.48 -23.32 -14.62
CA LEU A 489 -17.76 -22.30 -13.60
C LEU A 489 -19.20 -22.38 -13.11
N GLU A 490 -20.16 -22.52 -14.03
CA GLU A 490 -21.58 -22.62 -13.67
C GLU A 490 -21.88 -23.92 -12.93
N LYS A 491 -21.34 -25.04 -13.41
CA LYS A 491 -21.55 -26.37 -12.81
C LYS A 491 -20.96 -26.48 -11.40
N LYS A 492 -19.76 -25.94 -11.18
CA LYS A 492 -19.08 -26.01 -9.87
C LYS A 492 -19.49 -24.88 -8.93
N GLY A 493 -19.66 -23.66 -9.46
CA GLY A 493 -20.03 -22.48 -8.68
C GLY A 493 -21.51 -22.43 -8.33
N HIS A 494 -22.37 -23.10 -9.09
CA HIS A 494 -23.83 -23.03 -8.99
C HIS A 494 -24.36 -21.60 -9.14
N LYS A 495 -23.67 -20.80 -9.97
CA LYS A 495 -24.01 -19.41 -10.31
C LYS A 495 -23.80 -19.20 -11.80
N PRO A 496 -24.69 -18.47 -12.48
CA PRO A 496 -24.54 -18.22 -13.91
C PRO A 496 -23.35 -17.28 -14.18
N VAL A 497 -22.70 -17.47 -15.32
CA VAL A 497 -21.65 -16.55 -15.80
C VAL A 497 -22.32 -15.48 -16.66
N MET A 498 -22.30 -14.24 -16.19
CA MET A 498 -22.90 -13.10 -16.90
C MET A 498 -22.13 -12.69 -18.15
N GLY A 499 -20.85 -13.05 -18.23
CA GLY A 499 -20.06 -12.80 -19.42
C GLY A 499 -18.57 -12.97 -19.21
N VAL A 500 -17.87 -13.03 -20.34
CA VAL A 500 -16.42 -13.02 -20.43
C VAL A 500 -16.03 -11.72 -21.11
N VAL A 501 -15.44 -10.79 -20.35
CA VAL A 501 -15.07 -9.45 -20.82
C VAL A 501 -13.64 -9.48 -21.34
N PRO A 502 -13.42 -9.25 -22.65
CA PRO A 502 -12.08 -9.13 -23.21
C PRO A 502 -11.32 -7.96 -22.60
N TYR A 503 -9.99 -8.10 -22.55
CA TYR A 503 -9.11 -7.01 -22.18
C TYR A 503 -9.36 -5.82 -23.10
N LEU A 504 -9.72 -4.70 -22.48
CA LEU A 504 -9.98 -3.44 -23.15
C LEU A 504 -8.87 -2.48 -22.75
N ASP A 505 -8.10 -2.01 -23.73
CA ASP A 505 -7.02 -1.04 -23.53
C ASP A 505 -7.62 0.37 -23.44
N ILE A 506 -8.28 0.65 -22.32
CA ILE A 506 -8.81 1.97 -21.99
C ILE A 506 -8.17 2.43 -20.68
N ARG A 507 -7.55 3.61 -20.73
CA ARG A 507 -6.94 4.26 -19.56
C ARG A 507 -8.02 5.02 -18.80
N LEU A 508 -8.66 4.34 -17.86
CA LEU A 508 -9.54 4.99 -16.89
C LEU A 508 -8.71 5.60 -15.75
N GLU A 509 -9.26 6.62 -15.07
CA GLU A 509 -8.72 7.16 -13.81
C GLU A 509 -8.83 6.08 -12.69
N ASP A 510 -8.04 5.01 -12.78
CA ASP A 510 -8.01 3.90 -11.84
C ASP A 510 -6.90 4.08 -10.79
N GLU A 511 -7.30 3.86 -9.55
CA GLU A 511 -6.53 4.07 -8.33
C GLU A 511 -5.37 3.07 -8.17
N ASP A 512 -5.54 1.87 -8.72
CA ASP A 512 -4.59 0.75 -8.63
C ASP A 512 -3.44 0.84 -9.66
N SER A 513 -3.38 1.88 -10.51
CA SER A 513 -2.40 2.01 -11.60
C SER A 513 -1.01 2.56 -11.19
N LEU A 514 -0.86 2.96 -9.92
CA LEU A 514 0.39 3.55 -9.38
C LEU A 514 1.62 2.66 -9.58
N SER A 515 1.51 1.33 -9.43
CA SER A 515 2.66 0.41 -9.55
C SER A 515 3.20 0.30 -10.97
N ASP A 516 2.31 0.39 -11.97
CA ASP A 516 2.69 0.20 -13.37
C ASP A 516 3.35 1.47 -13.94
N ARG A 517 2.92 2.66 -13.48
CA ARG A 517 3.46 3.96 -13.90
C ARG A 517 4.94 4.15 -13.55
N PHE A 518 5.40 3.66 -12.39
CA PHE A 518 6.80 3.78 -11.96
C PHE A 518 7.75 2.77 -12.62
N SER A 519 7.23 1.85 -13.44
CA SER A 519 8.03 0.81 -14.10
C SER A 519 8.47 1.17 -15.53
N ALA A 520 7.84 2.19 -16.14
CA ALA A 520 8.15 2.63 -17.49
C ALA A 520 9.47 3.43 -17.53
N ARG A 521 10.50 2.87 -18.16
CA ARG A 521 11.82 3.51 -18.34
C ARG A 521 12.17 3.81 -19.81
N THR A 522 11.26 3.61 -20.74
CA THR A 522 11.56 3.74 -22.18
C THR A 522 11.54 5.21 -22.59
N LYS A 523 12.71 5.79 -22.88
CA LYS A 523 12.83 7.15 -23.42
C LYS A 523 12.16 7.24 -24.80
N ARG A 524 11.36 8.28 -25.01
CA ARG A 524 10.78 8.62 -26.31
C ARG A 524 11.43 9.91 -26.84
N ASP A 525 10.90 10.44 -27.95
CA ASP A 525 11.50 11.58 -28.63
C ASP A 525 11.52 12.84 -27.76
N PHE A 526 10.55 13.00 -26.86
CA PHE A 526 10.54 14.06 -25.86
C PHE A 526 10.47 13.49 -24.43
N ASP A 527 11.45 13.82 -23.60
CA ASP A 527 11.70 13.22 -22.28
C ASP A 527 11.40 14.20 -21.14
N ILE A 528 10.42 13.84 -20.30
CA ILE A 528 10.05 14.54 -19.08
C ILE A 528 10.55 13.71 -17.89
N CYS A 529 11.50 14.27 -17.16
CA CYS A 529 12.08 13.65 -15.97
C CYS A 529 11.42 14.23 -14.72
N VAL A 530 10.77 13.39 -13.92
CA VAL A 530 10.08 13.78 -12.69
C VAL A 530 10.85 13.21 -11.51
N ILE A 531 11.25 14.04 -10.55
CA ILE A 531 11.91 13.55 -9.33
C ILE A 531 10.90 12.77 -8.49
N ARG A 532 11.19 11.50 -8.23
CA ARG A 532 10.34 10.60 -7.44
C ARG A 532 10.66 10.74 -5.96
N PHE A 533 9.96 11.66 -5.30
CA PHE A 533 10.09 11.80 -3.86
C PHE A 533 9.46 10.61 -3.11
N PRO A 534 9.99 10.20 -1.94
CA PRO A 534 9.41 9.14 -1.11
C PRO A 534 7.95 9.38 -0.74
N ARG A 535 7.55 10.64 -0.58
CA ARG A 535 6.18 11.05 -0.21
C ARG A 535 5.56 11.96 -1.27
N ILE A 536 5.90 11.71 -2.55
CA ILE A 536 5.30 12.38 -3.71
C ILE A 536 3.77 12.46 -3.58
N SER A 537 3.22 13.63 -3.89
CA SER A 537 1.78 13.89 -3.93
C SER A 537 1.40 14.45 -5.29
N ASN A 538 0.10 14.38 -5.62
CA ASN A 538 -0.45 15.01 -6.83
C ASN A 538 0.30 14.62 -8.12
N PHE A 539 0.85 13.39 -8.18
CA PHE A 539 1.54 12.89 -9.38
C PHE A 539 0.66 12.93 -10.64
N THR A 540 -0.67 13.02 -10.45
CA THR A 540 -1.67 13.22 -11.51
C THR A 540 -1.45 14.46 -12.35
N ASP A 541 -0.71 15.46 -11.86
CA ASP A 541 -0.31 16.62 -12.66
C ASP A 541 0.41 16.21 -13.96
N MET A 542 0.98 15.00 -14.01
CA MET A 542 1.70 14.48 -15.18
C MET A 542 0.82 13.68 -16.15
N ASP A 543 -0.45 13.38 -15.80
CA ASP A 543 -1.31 12.45 -16.55
C ASP A 543 -1.57 12.92 -17.98
N VAL A 544 -1.66 14.24 -18.18
CA VAL A 544 -1.81 14.85 -19.51
C VAL A 544 -0.64 14.53 -20.45
N PHE A 545 0.57 14.36 -19.91
CA PHE A 545 1.76 14.04 -20.70
C PHE A 545 1.88 12.52 -20.95
N GLU A 546 1.48 11.68 -19.99
CA GLU A 546 1.54 10.22 -20.10
C GLU A 546 0.66 9.67 -21.23
N GLN A 547 -0.37 10.41 -21.62
CA GLN A 547 -1.35 10.04 -22.65
C GLN A 547 -0.81 10.22 -24.08
N VAL A 548 0.31 10.95 -24.25
CA VAL A 548 0.83 11.29 -25.57
C VAL A 548 1.86 10.25 -26.03
N PRO A 549 1.67 9.60 -27.18
CA PRO A 549 2.57 8.54 -27.67
C PRO A 549 4.02 8.96 -27.88
N ASP A 550 4.32 10.22 -28.15
CA ASP A 550 5.69 10.71 -28.43
C ASP A 550 6.44 11.21 -27.19
N LEU A 551 5.76 11.30 -26.05
CA LEU A 551 6.32 11.74 -24.77
C LEU A 551 6.71 10.55 -23.89
N SER A 552 7.84 10.65 -23.20
CA SER A 552 8.17 9.79 -22.05
C SER A 552 8.13 10.59 -20.77
N VAL A 553 7.36 10.12 -19.79
CA VAL A 553 7.39 10.60 -18.40
C VAL A 553 8.15 9.57 -17.58
N ARG A 554 9.30 9.94 -17.01
CA ARG A 554 10.14 9.05 -16.20
C ARG A 554 10.24 9.57 -14.78
N TYR A 555 9.88 8.73 -13.82
CA TYR A 555 10.05 9.01 -12.40
C TYR A 555 11.42 8.49 -11.93
N VAL A 556 12.28 9.39 -11.45
CA VAL A 556 13.67 9.07 -11.07
C VAL A 556 13.93 9.31 -9.59
N ASP A 557 14.54 8.34 -8.92
CA ASP A 557 14.99 8.42 -7.53
C ASP A 557 16.52 8.27 -7.38
N ASP A 558 17.24 8.15 -8.50
CA ASP A 558 18.69 8.04 -8.59
C ASP A 558 19.27 9.18 -9.45
N PRO A 559 20.33 9.89 -9.01
CA PRO A 559 20.94 10.98 -9.77
C PRO A 559 21.49 10.56 -11.14
N ASP A 560 21.96 9.32 -11.29
CA ASP A 560 22.49 8.81 -12.57
C ASP A 560 21.37 8.64 -13.61
N ASP A 561 20.13 8.43 -13.16
CA ASP A 561 18.94 8.26 -14.01
C ASP A 561 18.36 9.61 -14.51
N VAL A 562 18.85 10.76 -14.02
CA VAL A 562 18.38 12.10 -14.44
C VAL A 562 18.69 12.34 -15.93
N GLY A 563 19.97 12.20 -16.32
CA GLY A 563 20.44 12.43 -17.69
C GLY A 563 20.27 13.87 -18.19
N ASP A 564 19.98 14.04 -19.49
CA ASP A 564 19.64 15.34 -20.12
C ASP A 564 18.19 15.27 -20.67
N PRO A 565 17.18 15.42 -19.81
CA PRO A 565 15.78 15.43 -20.24
C PRO A 565 15.43 16.76 -20.92
N ASP A 566 14.31 16.81 -21.65
CA ASP A 566 13.82 18.09 -22.20
C ASP A 566 13.24 18.98 -21.09
N ILE A 567 12.58 18.35 -20.10
CA ILE A 567 12.01 19.00 -18.91
C ILE A 567 12.38 18.21 -17.66
N LEU A 568 12.77 18.89 -16.59
CA LEU A 568 12.91 18.32 -15.26
C LEU A 568 11.84 18.90 -14.33
N ILE A 569 11.07 18.05 -13.65
CA ILE A 569 9.96 18.45 -12.79
C ILE A 569 10.20 17.98 -11.35
N LEU A 570 10.07 18.90 -10.40
CA LEU A 570 9.96 18.62 -8.96
C LEU A 570 8.47 18.67 -8.60
N PRO A 571 7.80 17.52 -8.40
CA PRO A 571 6.37 17.47 -8.10
C PRO A 571 6.06 17.90 -6.66
N GLY A 572 4.76 17.92 -6.31
CA GLY A 572 4.34 18.10 -4.92
C GLY A 572 4.79 16.94 -4.01
N THR A 573 4.90 17.22 -2.72
CA THR A 573 5.14 16.21 -1.66
C THR A 573 4.35 16.55 -0.40
N LYS A 574 4.02 15.53 0.40
CA LYS A 574 3.39 15.70 1.72
C LYS A 574 4.38 16.01 2.85
N ASN A 575 5.68 15.92 2.60
CA ASN A 575 6.72 16.27 3.57
C ASN A 575 7.88 16.95 2.83
N THR A 576 7.73 18.24 2.61
CA THR A 576 8.65 19.05 1.81
C THR A 576 10.03 19.10 2.45
N GLY A 577 10.12 19.31 3.76
CA GLY A 577 11.40 19.36 4.45
C GLY A 577 12.15 18.02 4.41
N GLY A 578 11.46 16.93 4.74
CA GLY A 578 12.06 15.59 4.80
C GLY A 578 12.42 15.03 3.44
N ASP A 579 11.62 15.29 2.40
CA ASP A 579 11.93 14.83 1.04
C ASP A 579 13.06 15.65 0.40
N LEU A 580 13.22 16.94 0.77
CA LEU A 580 14.38 17.74 0.39
C LEU A 580 15.67 17.23 1.03
N GLU A 581 15.65 16.88 2.31
CA GLU A 581 16.80 16.25 2.98
C GLU A 581 17.15 14.90 2.33
N TRP A 582 16.14 14.09 2.01
CA TRP A 582 16.33 12.84 1.28
C TRP A 582 16.98 13.09 -0.10
N MET A 583 16.48 14.08 -0.85
CA MET A 583 17.02 14.47 -2.16
C MET A 583 18.50 14.85 -2.06
N LYS A 584 18.88 15.61 -1.03
CA LYS A 584 20.28 15.96 -0.71
C LYS A 584 21.13 14.74 -0.35
N GLN A 585 20.57 13.81 0.43
CA GLN A 585 21.26 12.57 0.80
C GLN A 585 21.50 11.64 -0.40
N GLN A 586 20.61 11.64 -1.40
CA GLN A 586 20.80 10.89 -2.65
C GLN A 586 21.74 11.61 -3.63
N GLY A 587 22.00 12.91 -3.46
CA GLY A 587 22.74 13.73 -4.42
C GLY A 587 21.92 14.18 -5.64
N LEU A 588 20.60 14.03 -5.58
CA LEU A 588 19.67 14.48 -6.64
C LEU A 588 19.60 16.01 -6.74
N ASP A 589 19.81 16.72 -5.63
CA ASP A 589 19.88 18.18 -5.61
C ASP A 589 21.03 18.71 -6.48
N ALA A 590 22.20 18.08 -6.39
CA ALA A 590 23.36 18.41 -7.21
C ALA A 590 23.10 18.16 -8.70
N ALA A 591 22.41 17.07 -9.04
CA ALA A 591 22.02 16.76 -10.42
C ALA A 591 21.04 17.82 -10.97
N VAL A 592 20.03 18.21 -10.19
CA VAL A 592 19.09 19.28 -10.57
C VAL A 592 19.80 20.63 -10.75
N ILE A 593 20.70 20.99 -9.84
CA ILE A 593 21.49 22.24 -9.95
C ILE A 593 22.37 22.21 -11.20
N SER A 594 23.04 21.08 -11.48
CA SER A 594 23.87 20.91 -12.68
C SER A 594 23.07 21.09 -13.97
N TYR A 595 21.90 20.43 -14.04
CA TYR A 595 20.98 20.53 -15.18
C TYR A 595 20.45 21.96 -15.37
N ALA A 596 20.03 22.63 -14.29
CA ALA A 596 19.60 24.02 -14.32
C ALA A 596 20.70 24.96 -14.83
N ARG A 597 21.94 24.80 -14.35
CA ARG A 597 23.09 25.61 -14.78
C ARG A 597 23.50 25.37 -16.23
N ALA A 598 23.20 24.18 -16.78
CA ALA A 598 23.37 23.89 -18.19
C ALA A 598 22.28 24.54 -19.09
N GLY A 599 21.33 25.28 -18.51
CA GLY A 599 20.24 25.94 -19.23
C GLY A 599 18.98 25.09 -19.36
N GLY A 600 18.93 23.93 -18.69
CA GLY A 600 17.77 23.04 -18.69
C GLY A 600 16.51 23.69 -18.10
N VAL A 601 15.34 23.23 -18.57
CA VAL A 601 14.03 23.70 -18.08
C VAL A 601 13.63 22.93 -16.82
N VAL A 602 13.49 23.64 -15.70
CA VAL A 602 13.10 23.07 -14.40
C VAL A 602 11.76 23.65 -13.93
N ILE A 603 10.82 22.79 -13.56
CA ILE A 603 9.51 23.19 -13.04
C ILE A 603 9.30 22.60 -11.65
N GLY A 604 9.07 23.43 -10.64
CA GLY A 604 8.67 23.01 -9.30
C GLY A 604 7.18 23.28 -9.06
N ILE A 605 6.47 22.28 -8.55
CA ILE A 605 5.04 22.37 -8.23
C ILE A 605 4.83 22.18 -6.73
N CYS A 606 4.15 23.11 -6.08
CA CYS A 606 3.83 23.08 -4.64
C CYS A 606 5.08 22.84 -3.78
N GLY A 607 5.22 21.67 -3.13
CA GLY A 607 6.44 21.32 -2.38
C GLY A 607 7.71 21.43 -3.23
N GLY A 608 7.66 21.04 -4.52
CA GLY A 608 8.78 21.23 -5.44
C GLY A 608 9.14 22.69 -5.68
N TYR A 609 8.15 23.59 -5.76
CA TYR A 609 8.39 25.05 -5.82
C TYR A 609 9.09 25.53 -4.55
N GLN A 610 8.62 25.11 -3.38
CA GLN A 610 9.21 25.46 -2.10
C GLN A 610 10.68 24.98 -2.00
N MET A 611 10.98 23.78 -2.49
CA MET A 611 12.34 23.22 -2.51
C MET A 611 13.31 24.00 -3.39
N LEU A 612 12.84 24.54 -4.52
CA LEU A 612 13.66 25.40 -5.41
C LEU A 612 14.10 26.70 -4.72
N GLY A 613 13.40 27.11 -3.66
CA GLY A 613 13.73 28.29 -2.85
C GLY A 613 15.05 28.17 -2.09
N MET A 614 15.38 29.22 -1.33
CA MET A 614 16.59 29.31 -0.51
C MET A 614 16.44 28.59 0.84
N ARG A 615 15.21 28.53 1.38
CA ARG A 615 14.94 27.97 2.71
C ARG A 615 13.48 27.60 2.88
N ILE A 616 13.23 26.53 3.63
CA ILE A 616 11.93 26.13 4.15
C ILE A 616 12.02 26.08 5.67
N SER A 617 11.18 26.84 6.37
CA SER A 617 11.12 26.90 7.83
C SER A 617 9.79 26.34 8.33
N ASP A 618 9.81 25.41 9.28
CA ASP A 618 8.61 24.83 9.89
C ASP A 618 8.52 25.15 11.40
N PRO A 619 8.25 26.42 11.79
CA PRO A 619 8.22 26.82 13.20
C PRO A 619 7.08 26.18 13.99
N ASP A 620 6.00 25.79 13.30
CA ASP A 620 4.79 25.25 13.91
C ASP A 620 4.80 23.72 14.03
N GLY A 621 5.82 23.05 13.48
CA GLY A 621 5.96 21.59 13.50
C GLY A 621 4.89 20.87 12.67
N VAL A 622 4.51 21.44 11.53
CA VAL A 622 3.47 20.89 10.64
C VAL A 622 3.96 19.60 9.96
N GLU A 623 5.24 19.53 9.62
CA GLU A 623 5.87 18.35 9.03
C GLU A 623 6.89 17.73 9.99
N SER A 624 7.96 18.46 10.30
CA SER A 624 9.10 17.95 11.09
C SER A 624 9.59 18.93 12.17
N GLY A 625 9.18 20.20 12.10
CA GLY A 625 9.65 21.25 13.01
C GLY A 625 11.03 21.82 12.68
N ALA A 626 11.67 21.33 11.61
CA ALA A 626 13.02 21.72 11.24
C ALA A 626 13.03 22.88 10.23
N THR A 627 14.11 23.67 10.25
CA THR A 627 14.44 24.58 9.14
C THR A 627 15.49 23.93 8.27
N VAL A 628 15.21 23.84 6.97
CA VAL A 628 16.12 23.25 5.99
C VAL A 628 16.53 24.29 4.96
N CYS A 629 17.82 24.35 4.62
CA CYS A 629 18.25 25.19 3.49
C CYS A 629 17.72 24.53 2.20
N GLY A 630 17.17 25.32 1.27
CA GLY A 630 16.62 24.86 -0.01
C GLY A 630 17.69 24.50 -1.05
N ILE A 631 17.28 24.32 -2.31
CA ILE A 631 18.19 24.11 -3.45
C ILE A 631 18.82 25.45 -3.88
N GLY A 632 18.11 26.57 -3.70
CA GLY A 632 18.61 27.92 -3.96
C GLY A 632 18.58 28.34 -5.44
N LEU A 633 17.71 27.73 -6.25
CA LEU A 633 17.52 28.10 -7.65
C LEU A 633 16.53 29.26 -7.85
N LEU A 634 15.69 29.57 -6.85
CA LEU A 634 14.80 30.72 -6.82
C LEU A 634 15.05 31.53 -5.53
N PRO A 635 15.03 32.88 -5.58
CA PRO A 635 15.29 33.74 -4.42
C PRO A 635 14.03 33.91 -3.56
N VAL A 636 13.43 32.79 -3.18
CA VAL A 636 12.23 32.75 -2.34
C VAL A 636 12.49 31.97 -1.06
N ALA A 637 11.77 32.29 0.00
CA ALA A 637 11.78 31.54 1.25
C ALA A 637 10.35 31.18 1.65
N THR A 638 10.20 30.00 2.25
CA THR A 638 8.89 29.46 2.67
C THR A 638 8.85 29.32 4.19
N VAL A 639 7.74 29.74 4.79
CA VAL A 639 7.41 29.45 6.19
C VAL A 639 6.16 28.58 6.22
N MET A 640 6.28 27.35 6.71
CA MET A 640 5.15 26.45 6.93
C MET A 640 4.27 26.98 8.06
N ASN A 641 2.95 26.89 7.88
CA ASN A 641 1.94 27.28 8.84
C ASN A 641 0.87 26.19 8.96
N ARG A 642 0.10 26.21 10.05
CA ARG A 642 -0.93 25.19 10.34
C ARG A 642 -2.16 25.27 9.43
N GLU A 643 -2.43 26.43 8.85
CA GLU A 643 -3.58 26.65 7.98
C GLU A 643 -3.26 26.19 6.57
N LYS A 644 -4.03 25.21 6.07
CA LYS A 644 -3.86 24.69 4.72
C LYS A 644 -4.67 25.53 3.73
N THR A 645 -4.00 26.10 2.73
CA THR A 645 -4.68 26.75 1.61
C THR A 645 -5.37 25.69 0.75
N ARG A 646 -6.66 25.87 0.49
CA ARG A 646 -7.49 24.97 -0.34
C ARG A 646 -8.47 25.83 -1.14
N THR A 647 -8.12 26.16 -2.37
CA THR A 647 -8.97 26.98 -3.22
C THR A 647 -8.85 26.57 -4.67
N GLU A 648 -9.92 26.74 -5.43
CA GLU A 648 -9.83 26.80 -6.89
C GLU A 648 -9.03 28.05 -7.28
N TYR A 649 -8.26 27.91 -8.35
CA TYR A 649 -7.50 28.99 -8.95
C TYR A 649 -8.05 29.24 -10.35
N ILE A 650 -8.35 30.50 -10.62
CA ILE A 650 -8.60 31.00 -11.98
C ILE A 650 -7.77 32.27 -12.11
N GLY A 651 -6.78 32.23 -13.00
CA GLY A 651 -5.85 33.34 -13.16
C GLY A 651 -5.18 33.34 -14.52
N TYR A 652 -4.06 34.04 -14.61
CA TYR A 652 -3.30 34.18 -15.84
C TYR A 652 -1.83 33.86 -15.58
N ILE A 653 -1.18 33.21 -16.55
CA ILE A 653 0.27 32.98 -16.49
C ILE A 653 0.97 34.35 -16.33
N PRO A 654 1.76 34.53 -15.25
CA PRO A 654 2.49 35.78 -15.00
C PRO A 654 3.45 36.11 -16.15
N ALA A 655 4.08 37.28 -16.12
CA ALA A 655 5.06 37.68 -17.13
C ALA A 655 6.40 36.91 -17.00
N TRP A 656 6.36 35.58 -17.06
CA TRP A 656 7.52 34.70 -16.98
C TRP A 656 8.54 35.03 -18.07
N LYS A 657 9.81 34.78 -17.77
CA LYS A 657 10.94 34.90 -18.70
C LYS A 657 11.38 33.50 -19.16
N GLY A 658 12.29 33.47 -20.13
CA GLY A 658 12.89 32.22 -20.63
C GLY A 658 12.02 31.53 -21.67
N VAL A 659 12.17 30.20 -21.79
CA VAL A 659 11.52 29.40 -22.84
C VAL A 659 9.98 29.52 -22.84
N LEU A 660 9.38 29.81 -21.68
CA LEU A 660 7.92 29.90 -21.50
C LEU A 660 7.34 31.32 -21.57
N GLU A 661 8.12 32.33 -21.95
CA GLU A 661 7.66 33.73 -22.08
C GLU A 661 6.45 33.88 -23.02
N ASP A 662 6.39 33.02 -24.03
CA ASP A 662 5.33 32.94 -25.03
C ASP A 662 3.99 32.39 -24.50
N MET A 663 3.92 32.01 -23.22
CA MET A 663 2.70 31.59 -22.51
C MET A 663 2.12 32.72 -21.64
N ASN A 664 2.82 33.84 -21.50
CA ASN A 664 2.41 34.95 -20.65
C ASN A 664 1.00 35.46 -21.02
N GLY A 665 0.14 35.64 -20.02
CA GLY A 665 -1.23 36.11 -20.22
C GLY A 665 -2.22 35.05 -20.71
N MET A 666 -1.83 33.78 -20.86
CA MET A 666 -2.79 32.69 -21.03
C MET A 666 -3.59 32.52 -19.74
N GLN A 667 -4.91 32.36 -19.86
CA GLN A 667 -5.77 32.02 -18.73
C GLN A 667 -5.49 30.58 -18.32
N VAL A 668 -5.44 30.33 -17.01
CA VAL A 668 -5.27 28.99 -16.46
C VAL A 668 -6.24 28.76 -15.32
N THR A 669 -6.78 27.55 -15.25
CA THR A 669 -7.50 27.05 -14.09
C THR A 669 -6.70 25.95 -13.40
N GLY A 670 -7.00 25.72 -12.13
CA GLY A 670 -6.34 24.73 -11.31
C GLY A 670 -6.77 24.86 -9.86
N TYR A 671 -5.95 24.37 -8.94
CA TYR A 671 -6.24 24.48 -7.51
C TYR A 671 -4.97 24.57 -6.68
N GLU A 672 -5.08 25.25 -5.55
CA GLU A 672 -4.03 25.33 -4.54
C GLU A 672 -4.34 24.38 -3.39
N ILE A 673 -3.37 23.54 -3.03
CA ILE A 673 -3.47 22.64 -1.86
C ILE A 673 -2.13 22.52 -1.13
N HIS A 674 -1.74 23.57 -0.43
CA HIS A 674 -0.42 23.67 0.19
C HIS A 674 -0.45 24.21 1.61
N ASN A 675 0.62 23.93 2.35
CA ASN A 675 0.89 24.53 3.65
C ASN A 675 2.03 25.54 3.47
N GLY A 676 1.93 26.64 4.21
CA GLY A 676 2.95 27.67 4.24
C GLY A 676 2.77 28.82 3.27
N VAL A 677 3.56 29.86 3.50
CA VAL A 677 3.60 31.07 2.67
C VAL A 677 5.01 31.22 2.13
N THR A 678 5.13 31.38 0.82
CA THR A 678 6.39 31.70 0.14
C THR A 678 6.43 33.17 -0.20
N ALA A 679 7.59 33.82 -0.04
CA ALA A 679 7.80 35.17 -0.57
C ALA A 679 9.25 35.37 -1.01
N LEU A 680 9.50 36.42 -1.81
CA LEU A 680 10.84 36.84 -2.20
C LEU A 680 11.68 37.22 -0.98
N VAL A 681 12.93 36.79 -0.96
CA VAL A 681 13.91 37.21 0.04
C VAL A 681 14.21 38.70 -0.14
N GLY A 682 14.11 39.49 0.93
CA GLY A 682 14.31 40.95 0.92
C GLY A 682 13.04 41.81 0.86
N ARG A 683 11.83 41.21 0.87
CA ARG A 683 10.58 41.90 1.24
C ARG A 683 10.23 41.61 2.71
N GLU A 684 9.51 42.53 3.36
CA GLU A 684 9.28 42.74 4.82
C GLU A 684 8.99 41.50 5.73
N LEU A 685 8.86 40.28 5.21
CA LEU A 685 8.59 39.04 5.95
C LEU A 685 9.84 38.29 6.45
N PHE A 686 11.05 38.69 6.05
CA PHE A 686 12.28 37.94 6.34
C PHE A 686 13.46 38.79 6.83
N ASP A 687 13.15 39.85 7.58
CA ASP A 687 14.13 40.81 8.09
C ASP A 687 14.37 40.55 9.59
N THR A 688 15.15 39.52 9.92
CA THR A 688 15.80 39.37 11.24
C THR A 688 16.87 38.29 11.17
N GLU A 689 17.88 38.39 12.03
CA GLU A 689 19.07 37.55 12.12
C GLU A 689 18.79 36.03 12.01
N TYR A 690 19.29 35.37 10.97
CA TYR A 690 19.21 33.90 10.83
C TYR A 690 20.60 33.32 10.51
N GLY A 691 21.08 32.41 11.37
CA GLY A 691 22.44 31.86 11.35
C GLY A 691 22.76 30.88 10.22
N ASP A 692 24.07 30.61 10.08
CA ASP A 692 24.87 29.58 9.38
C ASP A 692 24.40 28.86 8.09
N CYS A 693 23.18 29.02 7.59
CA CYS A 693 22.84 28.67 6.20
C CYS A 693 23.41 29.79 5.30
N VAL A 694 24.69 29.72 4.93
CA VAL A 694 25.26 30.60 3.90
C VAL A 694 24.60 30.23 2.56
N PRO A 695 23.78 31.10 1.95
CA PRO A 695 23.29 30.84 0.61
C PRO A 695 24.47 30.90 -0.34
N VAL A 696 24.63 29.92 -1.23
CA VAL A 696 25.46 30.13 -2.42
C VAL A 696 24.64 31.06 -3.32
N PRO A 697 24.99 32.35 -3.44
CA PRO A 697 24.14 33.31 -4.13
C PRO A 697 24.44 33.24 -5.61
N ASP A 698 23.62 32.50 -6.37
CA ASP A 698 23.54 32.66 -7.82
C ASP A 698 22.28 33.46 -8.24
N ALA A 699 21.35 33.77 -7.34
CA ALA A 699 20.04 34.36 -7.68
C ALA A 699 19.86 35.79 -7.17
N ASP A 700 19.99 36.78 -8.08
CA ASP A 700 19.58 38.16 -7.83
C ASP A 700 18.03 38.25 -7.88
N PRO A 701 17.35 38.71 -6.81
CA PRO A 701 15.91 38.96 -6.82
C PRO A 701 15.44 39.87 -7.96
N SER A 702 16.30 40.76 -8.48
CA SER A 702 16.00 41.67 -9.59
C SER A 702 15.82 40.95 -10.94
N GLU A 703 16.35 39.73 -11.08
CA GLU A 703 16.25 38.93 -12.29
C GLU A 703 14.99 38.06 -12.34
N CYS A 704 14.24 37.99 -11.23
CA CYS A 704 13.11 37.10 -11.06
C CYS A 704 11.76 37.77 -11.31
N VAL A 705 10.79 36.97 -11.73
CA VAL A 705 9.38 37.36 -11.84
C VAL A 705 8.61 36.66 -10.75
N TYR A 706 7.99 37.42 -9.85
CA TYR A 706 7.16 36.89 -8.77
C TYR A 706 5.70 37.24 -9.04
N ALA A 707 4.82 36.24 -8.99
CA ALA A 707 3.41 36.43 -9.25
C ALA A 707 2.79 37.35 -8.16
N PRO A 708 1.98 38.37 -8.52
CA PRO A 708 1.39 39.28 -7.53
C PRO A 708 0.50 38.61 -6.50
N ASP A 709 -0.14 37.51 -6.88
CA ASP A 709 -0.98 36.66 -6.03
C ASP A 709 -0.17 35.65 -5.18
N GLY A 710 1.16 35.63 -5.33
CA GLY A 710 2.05 34.74 -4.59
C GLY A 710 2.07 33.29 -5.10
N THR A 711 1.38 33.00 -6.20
CA THR A 711 1.19 31.62 -6.69
C THR A 711 2.41 31.05 -7.43
N GLY A 712 3.44 31.84 -7.70
CA GLY A 712 4.63 31.36 -8.38
C GLY A 712 5.78 32.35 -8.52
N CYS A 713 6.92 31.83 -8.93
CA CYS A 713 8.15 32.58 -9.18
C CYS A 713 8.92 31.98 -10.36
N ASN A 714 9.58 32.82 -11.16
CA ASN A 714 10.38 32.39 -12.29
C ASN A 714 11.73 33.12 -12.34
N ARG A 715 12.79 32.40 -12.73
CA ARG A 715 14.10 32.93 -13.09
C ARG A 715 14.66 32.17 -14.29
N GLY A 716 14.71 32.81 -15.46
CA GLY A 716 15.17 32.15 -16.70
C GLY A 716 14.33 30.91 -16.99
N ASN A 717 14.97 29.75 -17.11
CA ASN A 717 14.31 28.47 -17.38
C ASN A 717 13.88 27.71 -16.09
N ILE A 718 13.90 28.36 -14.94
CA ILE A 718 13.45 27.80 -13.65
C ILE A 718 12.09 28.40 -13.29
N TYR A 719 11.09 27.55 -13.16
CA TYR A 719 9.69 27.93 -12.91
C TYR A 719 9.19 27.26 -11.63
N GLY A 720 8.49 27.99 -10.79
CA GLY A 720 7.87 27.48 -9.57
C GLY A 720 6.43 27.95 -9.46
N THR A 721 5.50 27.05 -9.11
CA THR A 721 4.08 27.38 -8.93
C THR A 721 3.41 26.55 -7.83
N TYR A 722 2.37 27.10 -7.20
CA TYR A 722 1.46 26.40 -6.28
C TYR A 722 0.26 25.76 -6.97
N ILE A 723 0.03 26.06 -8.25
CA ILE A 723 -1.17 25.67 -8.98
C ILE A 723 -1.01 24.22 -9.46
N HIS A 724 -1.74 23.31 -8.82
CA HIS A 724 -1.92 21.94 -9.31
C HIS A 724 -2.99 21.91 -10.42
N GLY A 725 -2.93 20.91 -11.29
CA GLY A 725 -3.82 20.77 -12.44
C GLY A 725 -3.60 21.83 -13.53
N ILE A 726 -2.56 22.66 -13.43
CA ILE A 726 -2.28 23.73 -14.41
C ILE A 726 -2.13 23.20 -15.84
N PHE A 727 -1.66 21.95 -15.99
CA PHE A 727 -1.48 21.31 -17.29
C PHE A 727 -2.76 20.68 -17.84
N ASP A 728 -3.81 20.53 -17.01
CA ASP A 728 -5.12 20.00 -17.42
C ASP A 728 -5.94 21.04 -18.18
N GLU A 729 -5.62 22.34 -18.00
CA GLU A 729 -6.23 23.44 -18.73
C GLU A 729 -5.96 23.31 -20.23
N GLU A 730 -7.02 23.52 -21.01
CA GLU A 730 -6.96 23.39 -22.46
C GLU A 730 -5.90 24.32 -23.08
N GLY A 731 -5.03 23.75 -23.90
CA GLY A 731 -3.99 24.50 -24.60
C GLY A 731 -2.70 24.74 -23.80
N VAL A 732 -2.69 24.58 -22.47
CA VAL A 732 -1.48 24.82 -21.65
C VAL A 732 -0.41 23.77 -21.89
N ALA A 733 -0.71 22.48 -21.68
CA ALA A 733 0.23 21.38 -21.91
C ALA A 733 0.76 21.32 -23.37
N PRO A 734 -0.09 21.40 -24.42
CA PRO A 734 0.39 21.44 -25.81
C PRO A 734 1.35 22.61 -26.08
N ARG A 735 1.05 23.79 -25.55
CA ARG A 735 1.88 24.99 -25.73
C ARG A 735 3.22 24.85 -25.00
N LEU A 736 3.21 24.34 -23.77
CA LEU A 736 4.41 24.04 -22.98
C LEU A 736 5.37 23.13 -23.76
N ILE A 737 4.86 21.98 -24.23
CA ILE A 737 5.67 21.00 -24.97
C ILE A 737 6.18 21.59 -26.28
N SER A 738 5.35 22.34 -27.01
CA SER A 738 5.76 22.97 -28.28
C SER A 738 6.93 23.96 -28.08
N LEU A 739 6.87 24.80 -27.05
CA LEU A 739 7.91 25.80 -26.78
C LEU A 739 9.23 25.15 -26.37
N ILE A 740 9.17 24.13 -25.51
CA ILE A 740 10.37 23.43 -25.05
C ILE A 740 10.95 22.55 -26.16
N ALA A 741 10.11 21.92 -26.99
CA ALA A 741 10.54 21.15 -28.14
C ALA A 741 11.29 22.06 -29.13
N ALA A 742 10.74 23.23 -29.43
CA ALA A 742 11.39 24.22 -30.28
C ALA A 742 12.75 24.67 -29.68
N HIS A 743 12.82 24.90 -28.37
CA HIS A 743 14.06 25.23 -27.68
C HIS A 743 15.12 24.12 -27.77
N ARG A 744 14.68 22.85 -27.73
CA ARG A 744 15.53 21.66 -27.86
C ARG A 744 15.79 21.24 -29.31
N GLY A 745 15.27 21.96 -30.30
CA GLY A 745 15.42 21.64 -31.71
C GLY A 745 14.64 20.39 -32.15
N LYS A 746 13.57 20.04 -31.43
CA LYS A 746 12.69 18.90 -31.68
C LYS A 746 11.38 19.36 -32.30
N ASN A 747 10.74 18.47 -33.06
CA ASN A 747 9.41 18.68 -33.62
C ASN A 747 8.49 17.58 -33.09
N ILE A 748 7.56 17.94 -32.22
CA ILE A 748 6.62 17.02 -31.57
C ILE A 748 5.21 17.38 -32.01
N ASP A 749 4.46 16.39 -32.49
CA ASP A 749 3.06 16.60 -32.83
C ASP A 749 2.21 16.61 -31.56
N VAL A 750 1.77 17.81 -31.17
CA VAL A 750 0.88 18.02 -30.02
C VAL A 750 -0.58 18.16 -30.42
N SER A 751 -0.93 17.94 -31.70
CA SER A 751 -2.29 18.14 -32.22
C SER A 751 -3.33 17.18 -31.62
N MET A 752 -2.88 16.07 -31.03
CA MET A 752 -3.72 15.12 -30.30
C MET A 752 -3.83 15.40 -28.81
N MET A 753 -3.12 16.38 -28.25
CA MET A 753 -3.34 16.79 -26.85
C MET A 753 -4.60 17.65 -26.74
N ARG A 754 -5.67 17.08 -26.18
CA ARG A 754 -6.90 17.83 -25.83
C ARG A 754 -7.06 17.90 -24.31
N GLY A 755 -7.76 18.93 -23.82
CA GLY A 755 -8.07 19.09 -22.40
C GLY A 755 -8.98 17.96 -21.86
N HIS A 756 -8.93 17.75 -20.55
CA HIS A 756 -9.43 16.55 -19.86
C HIS A 756 -10.95 16.26 -20.00
N PHE A 757 -11.77 17.22 -20.46
CA PHE A 757 -13.24 17.14 -20.39
C PHE A 757 -13.91 16.44 -21.59
N ASP A 758 -13.43 16.59 -22.83
CA ASP A 758 -14.18 16.15 -24.03
C ASP A 758 -13.89 14.68 -24.42
N GLU A 759 -12.69 14.16 -24.14
CA GLU A 759 -12.32 12.76 -24.46
C GLU A 759 -12.87 11.72 -23.48
N SER A 760 -13.28 12.15 -22.28
CA SER A 760 -13.77 11.27 -21.22
C SER A 760 -15.13 10.64 -21.56
N GLU A 761 -16.04 11.39 -22.18
CA GLU A 761 -17.41 10.94 -22.47
C GLU A 761 -17.44 9.86 -23.56
N ASP A 762 -16.73 10.07 -24.67
CA ASP A 762 -16.57 9.08 -25.75
C ASP A 762 -15.96 7.77 -25.24
N MET A 763 -15.04 7.86 -24.29
CA MET A 763 -14.42 6.70 -23.65
C MET A 763 -15.41 5.93 -22.77
N TYR A 764 -16.27 6.62 -22.02
CA TYR A 764 -17.32 5.98 -21.23
C TYR A 764 -18.37 5.30 -22.11
N ASP A 765 -18.72 5.91 -23.24
CA ASP A 765 -19.64 5.30 -24.22
C ASP A 765 -19.03 4.04 -24.85
N LYS A 766 -17.75 4.07 -25.26
CA LYS A 766 -17.03 2.88 -25.74
C LYS A 766 -16.98 1.76 -24.70
N LEU A 767 -16.76 2.11 -23.43
CA LEU A 767 -16.78 1.15 -22.33
C LEU A 767 -18.17 0.51 -22.17
N ALA A 768 -19.24 1.31 -22.22
CA ALA A 768 -20.61 0.83 -22.15
C ALA A 768 -20.94 -0.11 -23.32
N GLU A 769 -20.58 0.27 -24.54
CA GLU A 769 -20.77 -0.57 -25.73
C GLU A 769 -20.03 -1.91 -25.62
N HIS A 770 -18.76 -1.87 -25.17
CA HIS A 770 -17.96 -3.07 -24.95
C HIS A 770 -18.60 -4.01 -23.94
N LEU A 771 -19.08 -3.49 -22.79
CA LEU A 771 -19.74 -4.31 -21.78
C LEU A 771 -21.10 -4.84 -22.25
N ARG A 772 -21.89 -4.05 -23.01
CA ARG A 772 -23.15 -4.54 -23.62
C ARG A 772 -22.92 -5.72 -24.57
N ALA A 773 -21.80 -5.73 -25.29
CA ALA A 773 -21.47 -6.81 -26.20
C ALA A 773 -21.01 -8.09 -25.48
N CYS A 774 -20.49 -7.97 -24.26
CA CYS A 774 -19.85 -9.07 -23.54
C CYS A 774 -20.64 -9.61 -22.35
N LEU A 775 -21.56 -8.83 -21.78
CA LEU A 775 -22.36 -9.17 -20.61
C LEU A 775 -23.83 -9.40 -20.98
N ASP A 776 -24.48 -10.33 -20.29
CA ASP A 776 -25.93 -10.50 -20.33
C ASP A 776 -26.61 -9.40 -19.52
N ILE A 777 -26.80 -8.24 -20.16
CA ILE A 777 -27.40 -7.06 -19.54
C ILE A 777 -28.84 -7.32 -19.10
N ASP A 778 -29.60 -8.12 -19.85
CA ASP A 778 -30.99 -8.42 -19.52
C ASP A 778 -31.08 -9.28 -18.25
N ALA A 779 -30.19 -10.27 -18.08
CA ALA A 779 -30.07 -11.02 -16.83
C ALA A 779 -29.67 -10.11 -15.66
N ILE A 780 -28.75 -9.17 -15.87
CA ILE A 780 -28.31 -8.20 -14.85
C ILE A 780 -29.48 -7.32 -14.39
N TYR A 781 -30.32 -6.83 -15.30
CA TYR A 781 -31.56 -6.13 -14.95
C TYR A 781 -32.52 -7.02 -14.15
N GLY A 782 -32.68 -8.28 -14.57
CA GLY A 782 -33.51 -9.27 -13.88
C GLY A 782 -33.07 -9.53 -12.43
N MET A 783 -31.76 -9.49 -12.13
CA MET A 783 -31.23 -9.63 -10.77
C MET A 783 -31.68 -8.51 -9.82
N MET A 784 -31.90 -7.31 -10.36
CA MET A 784 -32.43 -6.16 -9.62
C MET A 784 -33.97 -6.14 -9.58
N GLY A 785 -34.63 -7.08 -10.27
CA GLY A 785 -36.09 -7.10 -10.41
C GLY A 785 -36.61 -6.01 -11.36
N ILE A 786 -35.79 -5.59 -12.33
CA ILE A 786 -36.13 -4.58 -13.34
C ILE A 786 -36.29 -5.27 -14.69
N VAL A 787 -37.27 -4.83 -15.49
CA VAL A 787 -37.38 -5.20 -16.90
C VAL A 787 -36.75 -4.08 -17.71
N ARG A 788 -35.77 -4.42 -18.56
CA ARG A 788 -35.09 -3.44 -19.41
C ARG A 788 -36.10 -2.77 -20.36
N PRO A 789 -36.05 -1.44 -20.53
CA PRO A 789 -37.05 -0.68 -21.29
C PRO A 789 -36.96 -0.89 -22.81
#